data_AF-A0A1G2Y8W6-F1
#
_entry.id   AF-A0A1G2Y8W6-F1
#
_cell.length_a   1.000
_cell.length_b   1.000
_cell.length_c   1.000
_cell.angle_alpha   90.00
_cell.angle_beta   90.00
_cell.angle_gamma   90.00
#
_symmetry.space_group_name_H-M   'P 1'
#
loop_
_entity.id
_entity.type
_entity.pdbx_description
1 polymer ?
#
loop_
_entity_poly.entity_id
_entity_poly.type
_entity_poly.pdbx_seq_one_letter_code
_entity_poly.pdbx_strand_id
1 'polypeptide(L)'
;MYKVAIFLSVLLFTTLTFATLPSEQFVWLGNPAWQAEFDAGGYSDCFYWGPSVCHLHNDANQPSHEMLSGEYGAAIYYTGITNNQSMWLSDHWLYPPWTTNSDFDWVYNNSWDNPSNPLEPFYNFLTNYHDYQTAYDTARSIIGKSDVRVTIDYKMVDLGSNGYASLPFYLEGYSAAAYVKSERYVLLQTYNIKNIKTTGNITGLKFYQMLNGLVTVSGYKSSTYSNAVVPGLLPRSYDPCNPSATNDFRFAITQWNEGDPEEDHVDWITFASTIQPSTFDNGIYDTGSGGDSTADYTTYNIKNNSLNGDPNIYSASAAAGAMGWDLGTLEPGQTKSITMAVMFGSGPVFGGPPKPVHNITQETDYWKIQTAVNGASDGDVIVVDPGTYRENVTLGAKQLTIRSVNPENRAFIDGTIIAPASGAAITIGNTYTSDPNATINGFTILDGSPGISIGGASTVAKILNCVIDSNTGGTCISTENSTVRVTSSQLYSRYSNGVSVSYTGDVNLTNCVIDGRTTGTMGITTNGGALAVINCHIRGWAYDGVIAYNLTAGQFYNNIVSGCGFGNYELRSGIFISEPYNAVTMANNVLCRNYRAISVSTSRSAITTIRNCTVAYNSTGLQFWDSYSKSKTVAKSSIFWGNDTQISSADATVTYSCVQGGYTGATNVSGNPNFFAADQNDFHISSGSSCINAGETGFTPPAGETDIDGGARKVGTRIDIGADEFANTPDFNHDDTVNFIDYAMLAGVWGQTGYNGACDLYGDGTINNYDLGEFVKEWLVTRSFGAGSFLSMAEFNDFLADVNDVNEPNEPNEPNEPVEPQTALHLVCENLYPDPNSDVTVYVQSDVSLLCMGLGIVVDGNATVTGAMGIADCNQFGWDPSWGSDPDIDPNGTWAYISGVNLSGSGTGDVGYFTIHYNSGPVTITVIDNSSGDVNSQPVAFDSNSIILGGEQQMMMPGGGEMMMESGLQAESMESVEAFDAQGAIEWLEQIWLEDAELRASMTEEELDEFIEEIRNSQ
;
A
#
# COMPACT_ATOMS: atom_id res chain seq x y z
N MET A 1 -42.41 -12.27 51.39
CA MET A 1 -42.42 -13.70 50.99
C MET A 1 -42.98 -13.97 49.59
N TYR A 2 -43.05 -12.98 48.68
CA TYR A 2 -43.33 -13.20 47.25
C TYR A 2 -42.32 -12.48 46.31
N LYS A 3 -41.14 -12.13 46.84
CA LYS A 3 -40.01 -11.53 46.09
C LYS A 3 -38.66 -12.25 46.29
N VAL A 4 -38.65 -13.38 47.00
CA VAL A 4 -37.46 -14.23 47.20
C VAL A 4 -37.52 -15.51 46.34
N ALA A 5 -38.62 -15.74 45.62
CA ALA A 5 -38.79 -16.89 44.72
C ALA A 5 -38.48 -16.59 43.24
N ILE A 6 -38.30 -15.31 42.85
CA ILE A 6 -37.93 -14.91 41.49
C ILE A 6 -36.40 -14.75 41.34
N PHE A 7 -35.69 -14.53 42.46
CA PHE A 7 -34.23 -14.41 42.47
C PHE A 7 -33.48 -15.76 42.53
N LEU A 8 -34.20 -16.88 42.60
CA LEU A 8 -33.63 -18.24 42.66
C LEU A 8 -33.99 -19.10 41.44
N SER A 9 -34.67 -18.54 40.44
CA SER A 9 -35.06 -19.22 39.20
C SER A 9 -34.43 -18.62 37.93
N VAL A 10 -33.48 -17.68 38.06
CA VAL A 10 -32.66 -17.14 36.95
C VAL A 10 -31.19 -17.54 37.10
N LEU A 11 -30.90 -18.55 37.94
CA LEU A 11 -29.54 -19.03 38.22
C LEU A 11 -29.37 -20.52 37.88
N LEU A 12 -30.09 -20.98 36.86
CA LEU A 12 -29.90 -22.26 36.18
C LEU A 12 -30.32 -22.07 34.70
N PHE A 13 -29.45 -22.48 33.78
CA PHE A 13 -29.39 -22.16 32.33
C PHE A 13 -28.81 -20.76 32.08
N THR A 14 -27.50 -20.56 31.97
CA THR A 14 -26.61 -21.16 30.97
C THR A 14 -25.30 -21.65 31.60
N THR A 15 -25.18 -22.96 31.83
CA THR A 15 -23.86 -23.56 31.65
C THR A 15 -23.57 -23.47 30.16
N LEU A 16 -22.68 -22.55 29.74
CA LEU A 16 -21.97 -22.73 28.47
C LEU A 16 -21.29 -24.09 28.60
N THR A 17 -21.90 -25.11 28.01
CA THR A 17 -21.26 -26.40 27.81
C THR A 17 -20.17 -26.14 26.80
N PHE A 18 -18.95 -25.85 27.27
CA PHE A 18 -17.77 -25.94 26.42
C PHE A 18 -17.78 -27.35 25.82
N ALA A 19 -17.75 -27.44 24.48
CA ALA A 19 -17.56 -28.70 23.82
C ALA A 19 -16.28 -29.35 24.38
N THR A 20 -16.37 -30.61 24.75
CA THR A 20 -15.22 -31.38 25.22
C THR A 20 -14.45 -31.99 24.06
N LEU A 21 -15.09 -32.10 22.89
CA LEU A 21 -14.60 -32.72 21.66
C LEU A 21 -14.89 -31.84 20.43
N PRO A 22 -14.05 -31.88 19.37
CA PRO A 22 -14.27 -31.11 18.13
C PRO A 22 -15.63 -31.31 17.45
N SER A 23 -16.14 -32.55 17.43
CA SER A 23 -17.41 -32.93 16.80
C SER A 23 -18.67 -32.52 17.55
N GLU A 24 -18.55 -31.91 18.74
CA GLU A 24 -19.71 -31.46 19.53
C GLU A 24 -20.20 -30.06 19.10
N GLN A 25 -19.54 -29.48 18.11
CA GLN A 25 -19.57 -28.04 17.86
C GLN A 25 -19.37 -27.80 16.34
N PHE A 26 -20.28 -27.04 15.70
CA PHE A 26 -20.25 -26.79 14.25
C PHE A 26 -20.56 -25.34 13.86
N VAL A 27 -20.08 -24.92 12.68
CA VAL A 27 -20.45 -23.67 11.99
C VAL A 27 -20.85 -23.95 10.55
N TRP A 28 -21.91 -23.27 10.09
CA TRP A 28 -22.32 -23.29 8.68
C TRP A 28 -21.66 -22.13 7.95
N LEU A 29 -20.86 -22.45 6.93
CA LEU A 29 -20.23 -21.48 6.04
C LEU A 29 -20.81 -21.62 4.64
N GLY A 30 -21.06 -20.52 3.97
CA GLY A 30 -21.66 -20.59 2.64
C GLY A 30 -21.80 -19.27 1.91
N ASN A 31 -22.44 -19.33 0.76
CA ASN A 31 -22.84 -18.22 -0.10
C ASN A 31 -24.20 -18.57 -0.73
N PRO A 32 -24.82 -17.67 -1.52
CA PRO A 32 -26.13 -17.94 -2.12
C PRO A 32 -26.20 -19.19 -3.01
N ALA A 33 -25.07 -19.72 -3.48
CA ALA A 33 -25.00 -20.89 -4.35
C ALA A 33 -24.61 -22.19 -3.62
N TRP A 34 -23.84 -22.18 -2.52
CA TRP A 34 -23.42 -23.41 -1.83
C TRP A 34 -23.11 -23.17 -0.34
N GLN A 35 -23.15 -24.23 0.47
CA GLN A 35 -22.85 -24.21 1.90
C GLN A 35 -22.19 -25.51 2.39
N ALA A 36 -21.48 -25.46 3.52
CA ALA A 36 -20.91 -26.62 4.18
C ALA A 36 -20.90 -26.45 5.70
N GLU A 37 -21.03 -27.57 6.41
CA GLU A 37 -20.97 -27.64 7.87
C GLU A 37 -19.55 -28.02 8.29
N PHE A 38 -18.90 -27.16 9.08
CA PHE A 38 -17.56 -27.41 9.61
C PHE A 38 -17.59 -27.62 11.11
N ASP A 39 -16.98 -28.71 11.59
CA ASP A 39 -16.75 -28.91 13.02
C ASP A 39 -15.60 -28.03 13.54
N ALA A 40 -15.33 -28.06 14.85
CA ALA A 40 -14.23 -27.27 15.41
C ALA A 40 -12.83 -27.75 14.92
N GLY A 41 -12.70 -28.98 14.43
CA GLY A 41 -11.51 -29.50 13.75
C GLY A 41 -11.31 -29.00 12.32
N GLY A 42 -12.28 -28.26 11.79
CA GLY A 42 -12.35 -27.88 10.38
C GLY A 42 -12.65 -29.05 9.46
N TYR A 43 -13.28 -30.08 10.00
CA TYR A 43 -13.82 -31.19 9.26
C TYR A 43 -15.23 -30.88 8.74
N SER A 44 -15.51 -31.27 7.51
CA SER A 44 -16.86 -31.24 6.94
C SER A 44 -17.20 -32.59 6.34
N ASP A 45 -18.37 -33.12 6.69
CA ASP A 45 -18.91 -34.37 6.12
C ASP A 45 -19.72 -34.09 4.83
N CYS A 46 -20.31 -32.89 4.73
CA CYS A 46 -21.26 -32.57 3.68
C CYS A 46 -21.06 -31.15 3.13
N PHE A 47 -20.83 -31.08 1.81
CA PHE A 47 -20.89 -29.86 1.02
C PHE A 47 -22.18 -29.88 0.20
N TYR A 48 -23.03 -28.89 0.38
CA TYR A 48 -24.31 -28.77 -0.32
C TYR A 48 -24.26 -27.69 -1.38
N TRP A 49 -24.84 -28.00 -2.54
CA TRP A 49 -24.83 -27.12 -3.69
C TRP A 49 -26.24 -26.82 -4.19
N GLY A 50 -26.59 -25.54 -4.19
CA GLY A 50 -27.87 -25.00 -4.66
C GLY A 50 -27.81 -24.44 -6.08
N PRO A 51 -28.86 -23.73 -6.52
CA PRO A 51 -28.96 -23.21 -7.88
C PRO A 51 -27.99 -22.04 -8.10
N SER A 52 -27.29 -22.03 -9.23
CA SER A 52 -26.32 -20.99 -9.61
C SER A 52 -26.37 -20.66 -11.11
N VAL A 53 -25.54 -19.71 -11.55
CA VAL A 53 -25.35 -19.40 -12.98
C VAL A 53 -24.70 -20.55 -13.77
N CYS A 54 -23.96 -21.45 -13.11
CA CYS A 54 -23.35 -22.61 -13.76
C CYS A 54 -24.09 -23.92 -13.43
N HIS A 55 -25.04 -23.93 -12.51
CA HIS A 55 -25.77 -25.11 -12.04
C HIS A 55 -27.28 -24.84 -11.95
N LEU A 56 -28.06 -25.37 -12.91
CA LEU A 56 -29.51 -25.21 -12.96
C LEU A 56 -30.20 -26.41 -12.29
N HIS A 57 -30.62 -26.26 -11.03
CA HIS A 57 -31.39 -27.30 -10.34
C HIS A 57 -32.89 -27.17 -10.63
N ASN A 58 -33.50 -28.21 -11.22
CA ASN A 58 -34.88 -28.17 -11.73
C ASN A 58 -35.94 -28.83 -10.82
N ASP A 59 -35.55 -29.38 -9.65
CA ASP A 59 -36.53 -29.90 -8.68
C ASP A 59 -36.95 -28.82 -7.68
N ALA A 60 -38.24 -28.45 -7.72
CA ALA A 60 -38.83 -27.50 -6.80
C ALA A 60 -38.97 -28.03 -5.36
N ASN A 61 -38.83 -29.35 -5.13
CA ASN A 61 -38.94 -30.00 -3.83
C ASN A 61 -37.58 -30.33 -3.19
N GLN A 62 -36.49 -30.29 -3.96
CA GLN A 62 -35.11 -30.44 -3.51
C GLN A 62 -34.26 -29.37 -4.22
N PRO A 63 -34.12 -28.16 -3.68
CA PRO A 63 -33.44 -27.07 -4.39
C PRO A 63 -31.90 -27.16 -4.34
N SER A 64 -31.33 -28.17 -3.68
CA SER A 64 -29.89 -28.40 -3.56
C SER A 64 -29.59 -29.88 -3.37
N HIS A 65 -28.44 -30.35 -3.84
CA HIS A 65 -27.93 -31.70 -3.61
C HIS A 65 -26.60 -31.68 -2.86
N GLU A 66 -26.28 -32.77 -2.17
CA GLU A 66 -24.95 -32.98 -1.59
C GLU A 66 -23.99 -33.27 -2.75
N MET A 67 -22.83 -32.63 -2.76
CA MET A 67 -21.79 -32.86 -3.77
C MET A 67 -21.14 -34.25 -3.57
N LEU A 68 -19.95 -34.48 -4.14
CA LEU A 68 -19.10 -35.62 -3.78
C LEU A 68 -19.07 -35.74 -2.24
N SER A 69 -19.71 -36.76 -1.68
CA SER A 69 -19.97 -36.83 -0.24
C SER A 69 -18.76 -37.40 0.51
N GLY A 70 -18.64 -37.11 1.80
CA GLY A 70 -17.64 -37.73 2.66
C GLY A 70 -16.32 -36.96 2.74
N GLU A 71 -16.13 -36.39 3.91
CA GLU A 71 -14.85 -36.11 4.53
C GLU A 71 -13.87 -35.14 3.83
N TYR A 72 -14.03 -33.85 4.12
CA TYR A 72 -12.96 -32.86 4.05
C TYR A 72 -12.32 -32.71 5.42
N GLY A 73 -11.05 -33.10 5.58
CA GLY A 73 -10.44 -33.14 6.92
C GLY A 73 -8.93 -32.95 6.92
N ALA A 74 -8.42 -32.46 8.05
CA ALA A 74 -7.00 -32.21 8.27
C ALA A 74 -6.41 -33.08 9.39
N ALA A 75 -5.12 -33.41 9.26
CA ALA A 75 -4.35 -34.13 10.26
C ALA A 75 -2.96 -33.52 10.43
N ILE A 76 -2.37 -33.70 11.62
CA ILE A 76 -0.99 -33.29 11.89
C ILE A 76 -0.15 -34.41 12.49
N TYR A 77 1.15 -34.38 12.23
CA TYR A 77 2.13 -35.25 12.87
C TYR A 77 3.25 -34.41 13.45
N TYR A 78 3.83 -34.84 14.57
CA TYR A 78 5.14 -34.38 15.03
C TYR A 78 5.82 -35.46 15.85
N THR A 79 7.14 -35.37 15.98
CA THR A 79 7.92 -36.36 16.75
C THR A 79 7.45 -36.40 18.19
N GLY A 80 7.02 -37.58 18.65
CA GLY A 80 6.53 -37.76 20.02
C GLY A 80 5.04 -37.45 20.20
N ILE A 81 4.30 -37.13 19.12
CA ILE A 81 2.83 -37.17 19.15
C ILE A 81 2.34 -38.59 19.48
N THR A 82 1.10 -38.73 19.95
CA THR A 82 0.54 -40.02 20.42
C THR A 82 0.79 -41.17 19.43
N ASN A 83 1.38 -42.26 19.93
CA ASN A 83 1.78 -43.45 19.15
C ASN A 83 2.71 -43.19 17.96
N ASN A 84 3.28 -41.98 17.85
CA ASN A 84 4.10 -41.52 16.75
C ASN A 84 3.43 -41.71 15.36
N GLN A 85 2.12 -41.48 15.32
CA GLN A 85 1.27 -41.52 14.13
C GLN A 85 0.61 -40.16 13.92
N SER A 86 0.26 -39.82 12.68
CA SER A 86 -0.49 -38.59 12.39
C SER A 86 -1.84 -38.63 13.09
N MET A 87 -2.27 -37.48 13.60
CA MET A 87 -3.54 -37.31 14.29
C MET A 87 -4.45 -36.37 13.48
N TRP A 88 -5.61 -36.87 13.07
CA TRP A 88 -6.75 -36.07 12.63
C TRP A 88 -7.13 -35.03 13.67
N LEU A 89 -7.48 -33.83 13.19
CA LEU A 89 -7.91 -32.71 14.04
C LEU A 89 -9.34 -32.90 14.57
N SER A 90 -10.19 -33.60 13.81
CA SER A 90 -11.50 -34.04 14.27
C SER A 90 -11.43 -35.36 15.04
N ASP A 91 -12.31 -35.54 16.03
CA ASP A 91 -12.43 -36.75 16.84
C ASP A 91 -13.27 -37.85 16.17
N HIS A 92 -13.88 -37.60 15.01
CA HIS A 92 -14.60 -38.62 14.23
C HIS A 92 -13.73 -39.85 13.89
N TRP A 93 -12.41 -39.69 13.82
CA TRP A 93 -11.48 -40.79 13.46
C TRP A 93 -10.50 -41.22 14.55
N LEU A 94 -10.39 -40.55 15.72
CA LEU A 94 -9.26 -40.80 16.63
C LEU A 94 -9.50 -40.61 18.14
N TYR A 95 -8.59 -41.25 18.90
CA TYR A 95 -8.41 -41.16 20.35
C TYR A 95 -6.91 -41.06 20.71
N PRO A 96 -6.47 -40.25 21.71
CA PRO A 96 -7.26 -39.38 22.57
C PRO A 96 -7.67 -38.08 21.86
N PRO A 97 -8.81 -37.50 22.24
CA PRO A 97 -9.39 -36.36 21.54
C PRO A 97 -8.59 -35.08 21.75
N TRP A 98 -8.73 -34.15 20.80
CA TRP A 98 -8.33 -32.76 20.97
C TRP A 98 -9.27 -32.10 21.97
N THR A 99 -8.73 -31.22 22.82
CA THR A 99 -9.57 -30.34 23.62
C THR A 99 -9.90 -29.11 22.80
N THR A 100 -11.16 -28.74 22.75
CA THR A 100 -11.59 -27.51 22.08
C THR A 100 -11.83 -26.42 23.11
N ASN A 101 -11.28 -25.23 22.83
CA ASN A 101 -11.71 -23.96 23.43
C ASN A 101 -12.39 -23.12 22.34
N SER A 102 -12.91 -23.75 21.29
CA SER A 102 -13.69 -23.06 20.28
C SER A 102 -14.93 -22.52 20.95
N ASP A 103 -15.04 -21.20 21.02
CA ASP A 103 -16.25 -20.56 21.45
C ASP A 103 -17.26 -20.45 20.29
N PHE A 104 -16.87 -20.85 19.06
CA PHE A 104 -17.43 -20.31 17.80
C PHE A 104 -17.85 -18.86 18.01
N ASP A 105 -16.96 -18.12 18.69
CA ASP A 105 -17.29 -16.79 19.15
C ASP A 105 -17.54 -15.98 17.90
N TRP A 106 -18.65 -15.26 17.92
CA TRP A 106 -19.06 -14.40 16.84
C TRP A 106 -17.97 -13.38 16.60
N VAL A 107 -17.10 -13.65 15.61
CA VAL A 107 -16.31 -12.60 15.00
C VAL A 107 -17.24 -11.93 14.01
N TYR A 108 -18.19 -11.15 14.52
CA TYR A 108 -18.78 -10.06 13.74
C TYR A 108 -17.67 -9.01 13.62
N ASN A 109 -16.76 -9.23 12.68
CA ASN A 109 -15.82 -8.21 12.29
C ASN A 109 -16.39 -7.54 11.06
N ASN A 110 -17.00 -6.37 11.27
CA ASN A 110 -17.63 -5.56 10.22
C ASN A 110 -16.67 -5.23 9.06
N SER A 111 -15.35 -5.34 9.28
CA SER A 111 -14.33 -5.15 8.24
C SER A 111 -14.15 -6.36 7.31
N TRP A 112 -14.75 -7.51 7.63
CA TRP A 112 -14.63 -8.75 6.85
C TRP A 112 -15.92 -9.16 6.15
N ASP A 113 -17.05 -8.62 6.60
CA ASP A 113 -18.35 -8.76 5.96
C ASP A 113 -18.43 -7.82 4.76
N ASN A 114 -18.98 -8.29 3.64
CA ASN A 114 -19.34 -7.41 2.53
C ASN A 114 -20.84 -7.10 2.62
N PRO A 115 -21.25 -5.96 3.18
CA PRO A 115 -22.67 -5.60 3.33
C PRO A 115 -23.41 -5.45 1.99
N SER A 116 -22.68 -5.39 0.88
CA SER A 116 -23.23 -5.39 -0.48
C SER A 116 -23.71 -6.77 -0.96
N ASN A 117 -23.42 -7.83 -0.21
CA ASN A 117 -23.70 -9.22 -0.61
C ASN A 117 -24.21 -10.06 0.59
N PRO A 118 -25.38 -9.72 1.16
CA PRO A 118 -25.89 -10.41 2.34
C PRO A 118 -26.17 -11.90 2.03
N LEU A 119 -25.78 -12.77 2.97
CA LEU A 119 -26.21 -14.16 2.96
C LEU A 119 -27.73 -14.21 3.17
N GLU A 120 -28.48 -14.56 2.13
CA GLU A 120 -29.92 -14.82 2.24
C GLU A 120 -30.14 -16.01 3.20
N PRO A 121 -31.02 -15.92 4.21
CA PRO A 121 -31.32 -17.01 5.12
C PRO A 121 -31.83 -18.24 4.33
N PHE A 122 -31.12 -19.37 4.42
CA PHE A 122 -31.48 -20.57 3.66
C PHE A 122 -32.18 -21.65 4.49
N TYR A 123 -32.86 -22.55 3.78
CA TYR A 123 -33.78 -23.54 4.32
C TYR A 123 -33.01 -24.74 4.91
N ASN A 124 -33.22 -25.06 6.19
CA ASN A 124 -32.58 -26.20 6.86
C ASN A 124 -33.24 -27.53 6.46
N PHE A 125 -32.51 -28.43 5.80
CA PHE A 125 -33.07 -29.68 5.24
C PHE A 125 -32.99 -30.90 6.15
N LEU A 126 -32.23 -30.86 7.24
CA LEU A 126 -31.98 -32.04 8.07
C LEU A 126 -33.11 -32.33 9.06
N THR A 127 -34.01 -31.37 9.32
CA THR A 127 -34.94 -31.48 10.46
C THR A 127 -36.43 -31.45 10.11
N ASN A 128 -36.84 -31.24 8.85
CA ASN A 128 -38.25 -30.89 8.53
C ASN A 128 -38.78 -29.74 9.42
N TYR A 129 -37.88 -28.95 10.00
CA TYR A 129 -38.15 -27.89 10.96
C TYR A 129 -37.70 -26.58 10.32
N HIS A 130 -38.62 -25.62 10.29
CA HIS A 130 -38.41 -24.27 9.78
C HIS A 130 -37.53 -23.45 10.72
N ASP A 131 -36.23 -23.80 10.85
CA ASP A 131 -35.25 -22.93 11.49
C ASP A 131 -34.25 -22.47 10.44
N TYR A 132 -34.38 -21.20 10.04
CA TYR A 132 -33.39 -20.47 9.24
C TYR A 132 -32.09 -20.43 10.04
N GLN A 133 -31.07 -21.21 9.66
CA GLN A 133 -29.72 -21.02 10.21
C GLN A 133 -28.99 -20.01 9.33
N THR A 134 -28.51 -18.93 9.93
CA THR A 134 -27.61 -17.97 9.30
C THR A 134 -26.29 -18.67 8.96
N ALA A 135 -25.98 -18.82 7.67
CA ALA A 135 -24.63 -19.12 7.22
C ALA A 135 -23.75 -17.89 7.48
N TYR A 136 -22.44 -18.11 7.65
CA TYR A 136 -21.45 -17.04 7.81
C TYR A 136 -20.48 -17.04 6.63
N ASP A 137 -19.94 -15.87 6.32
CA ASP A 137 -18.89 -15.70 5.30
C ASP A 137 -17.49 -15.80 5.91
N THR A 138 -17.37 -15.68 7.23
CA THR A 138 -16.14 -15.89 8.00
C THR A 138 -16.41 -16.65 9.29
N ALA A 139 -15.40 -17.39 9.77
CA ALA A 139 -15.45 -18.04 11.08
C ALA A 139 -14.03 -18.28 11.60
N ARG A 140 -13.93 -18.59 12.90
CA ARG A 140 -12.68 -19.05 13.53
C ARG A 140 -12.94 -20.22 14.47
N SER A 141 -12.05 -21.20 14.44
CA SER A 141 -12.01 -22.31 15.39
C SER A 141 -10.64 -22.42 16.08
N ILE A 142 -10.61 -22.81 17.35
CA ILE A 142 -9.38 -23.01 18.13
C ILE A 142 -9.44 -24.34 18.87
N ILE A 143 -8.62 -25.28 18.40
CA ILE A 143 -8.42 -26.59 19.04
C ILE A 143 -7.00 -26.71 19.57
N GLY A 144 -6.80 -27.57 20.56
CA GLY A 144 -5.47 -27.79 21.10
C GLY A 144 -5.31 -29.10 21.82
N LYS A 145 -4.04 -29.44 22.04
CA LYS A 145 -3.59 -30.49 22.94
C LYS A 145 -2.54 -29.88 23.87
N SER A 146 -1.98 -30.64 24.82
CA SER A 146 -0.96 -30.15 25.76
C SER A 146 0.24 -29.45 25.11
N ASP A 147 0.51 -29.77 23.85
CA ASP A 147 1.76 -29.44 23.16
C ASP A 147 1.58 -28.40 22.04
N VAL A 148 0.41 -28.38 21.39
CA VAL A 148 0.15 -27.60 20.17
C VAL A 148 -1.26 -27.02 20.24
N ARG A 149 -1.42 -25.78 19.76
CA ARG A 149 -2.72 -25.15 19.47
C ARG A 149 -2.85 -24.94 17.97
N VAL A 150 -3.99 -25.31 17.40
CA VAL A 150 -4.33 -25.05 16.00
C VAL A 150 -5.48 -24.05 15.97
N THR A 151 -5.26 -22.91 15.32
CA THR A 151 -6.31 -21.93 15.00
C THR A 151 -6.67 -22.08 13.53
N ILE A 152 -7.95 -22.19 13.23
CA ILE A 152 -8.48 -22.37 11.88
C ILE A 152 -9.31 -21.13 11.55
N ASP A 153 -8.88 -20.36 10.55
CA ASP A 153 -9.59 -19.20 10.04
C ASP A 153 -10.29 -19.56 8.73
N TYR A 154 -11.58 -19.24 8.63
CA TYR A 154 -12.40 -19.48 7.45
C TYR A 154 -12.82 -18.15 6.83
N LYS A 155 -12.75 -18.06 5.50
CA LYS A 155 -13.20 -16.88 4.77
C LYS A 155 -13.73 -17.22 3.38
N MET A 156 -14.95 -16.81 3.10
CA MET A 156 -15.54 -16.80 1.77
C MET A 156 -15.02 -15.60 0.98
N VAL A 157 -14.65 -15.84 -0.27
CA VAL A 157 -14.10 -14.84 -1.19
C VAL A 157 -15.02 -14.71 -2.39
N ASP A 158 -15.53 -13.50 -2.61
CA ASP A 158 -16.32 -13.12 -3.78
C ASP A 158 -15.41 -12.59 -4.90
N LEU A 159 -15.41 -13.24 -6.06
CA LEU A 159 -14.60 -12.84 -7.22
C LEU A 159 -15.26 -11.76 -8.10
N GLY A 160 -16.46 -11.30 -7.76
CA GLY A 160 -17.24 -10.30 -8.51
C GLY A 160 -18.17 -10.91 -9.57
N SER A 161 -19.01 -10.08 -10.20
CA SER A 161 -20.08 -10.52 -11.12
C SER A 161 -19.61 -11.30 -12.35
N ASN A 162 -18.35 -11.13 -12.75
CA ASN A 162 -17.68 -11.88 -13.82
C ASN A 162 -16.52 -12.74 -13.31
N GLY A 163 -16.33 -12.80 -12.00
CA GLY A 163 -15.24 -13.52 -11.36
C GLY A 163 -15.48 -15.01 -11.34
N TYR A 164 -14.48 -15.76 -11.77
CA TYR A 164 -14.47 -17.22 -11.74
C TYR A 164 -13.05 -17.68 -11.47
N ALA A 165 -12.89 -18.69 -10.61
CA ALA A 165 -11.61 -19.38 -10.45
C ALA A 165 -11.54 -20.60 -11.38
N SER A 166 -10.34 -21.08 -11.66
CA SER A 166 -10.15 -22.29 -12.47
C SER A 166 -9.66 -23.45 -11.60
N LEU A 167 -10.32 -24.59 -11.70
CA LEU A 167 -9.98 -25.85 -11.01
C LEU A 167 -9.01 -26.67 -11.87
N PRO A 168 -7.70 -26.75 -11.59
CA PRO A 168 -6.77 -27.48 -12.44
C PRO A 168 -6.87 -29.00 -12.24
N PHE A 169 -6.80 -29.77 -13.32
CA PHE A 169 -6.71 -31.25 -13.27
C PHE A 169 -6.08 -31.84 -14.54
N TYR A 170 -5.71 -33.13 -14.51
CA TYR A 170 -5.28 -33.88 -15.69
C TYR A 170 -6.38 -34.85 -16.13
N LEU A 171 -6.69 -34.87 -17.43
CA LEU A 171 -7.60 -35.84 -18.05
C LEU A 171 -6.81 -37.03 -18.60
N GLU A 172 -7.38 -38.23 -18.50
CA GLU A 172 -6.77 -39.44 -19.04
C GLU A 172 -6.59 -39.30 -20.56
N GLY A 173 -5.38 -39.54 -21.06
CA GLY A 173 -5.07 -39.43 -22.49
C GLY A 173 -4.72 -38.03 -23.00
N TYR A 174 -4.70 -37.00 -22.15
CA TYR A 174 -4.28 -35.64 -22.51
C TYR A 174 -2.91 -35.30 -21.91
N SER A 175 -2.03 -34.67 -22.71
CA SER A 175 -0.69 -34.23 -22.25
C SER A 175 -0.67 -32.82 -21.66
N ALA A 176 -1.82 -32.16 -21.56
CA ALA A 176 -1.98 -30.81 -21.04
C ALA A 176 -3.03 -30.81 -19.92
N ALA A 177 -2.86 -29.93 -18.94
CA ALA A 177 -3.84 -29.75 -17.88
C ALA A 177 -5.17 -29.23 -18.45
N ALA A 178 -6.26 -29.79 -17.98
CA ALA A 178 -7.60 -29.28 -18.15
C ALA A 178 -7.99 -28.44 -16.93
N TYR A 179 -9.08 -27.68 -17.06
CA TYR A 179 -9.65 -26.99 -15.91
C TYR A 179 -11.16 -27.00 -15.95
N VAL A 180 -11.75 -26.88 -14.77
CA VAL A 180 -13.18 -26.65 -14.58
C VAL A 180 -13.38 -25.23 -14.06
N LYS A 181 -14.43 -24.58 -14.53
CA LYS A 181 -14.79 -23.25 -14.05
C LYS A 181 -15.40 -23.39 -12.67
N SER A 182 -14.78 -22.77 -11.66
CA SER A 182 -15.36 -22.64 -10.34
C SER A 182 -16.45 -21.57 -10.34
N GLU A 183 -17.40 -21.68 -9.42
CA GLU A 183 -18.33 -20.59 -9.11
C GLU A 183 -17.62 -19.30 -8.70
N ARG A 184 -18.39 -18.21 -8.65
CA ARG A 184 -17.96 -16.87 -8.21
C ARG A 184 -17.32 -16.83 -6.83
N TYR A 185 -17.60 -17.82 -5.97
CA TYR A 185 -17.18 -17.83 -4.57
C TYR A 185 -16.17 -18.94 -4.27
N VAL A 186 -15.11 -18.60 -3.53
CA VAL A 186 -14.03 -19.51 -3.08
C VAL A 186 -13.97 -19.51 -1.56
N LEU A 187 -13.84 -20.67 -0.91
CA LEU A 187 -13.59 -20.75 0.53
C LEU A 187 -12.10 -20.85 0.80
N LEU A 188 -11.58 -19.96 1.63
CA LEU A 188 -10.25 -20.08 2.21
C LEU A 188 -10.34 -20.67 3.61
N GLN A 189 -9.52 -21.66 3.89
CA GLN A 189 -9.32 -22.22 5.21
C GLN A 189 -7.83 -22.18 5.57
N THR A 190 -7.49 -21.41 6.59
CA THR A 190 -6.10 -21.21 7.03
C THR A 190 -5.86 -21.88 8.37
N TYR A 191 -4.89 -22.79 8.42
CA TYR A 191 -4.47 -23.50 9.62
C TYR A 191 -3.21 -22.86 10.20
N ASN A 192 -3.33 -22.29 11.40
CA ASN A 192 -2.25 -21.70 12.18
C ASN A 192 -1.86 -22.64 13.33
N ILE A 193 -0.72 -23.32 13.19
CA ILE A 193 -0.23 -24.35 14.13
C ILE A 193 0.85 -23.74 15.03
N LYS A 194 0.51 -23.55 16.32
CA LYS A 194 1.37 -22.92 17.33
C LYS A 194 1.90 -23.94 18.34
N ASN A 195 3.21 -23.90 18.62
CA ASN A 195 3.78 -24.62 19.76
C ASN A 195 3.46 -23.86 21.06
N ILE A 196 2.68 -24.48 21.95
CA ILE A 196 2.25 -23.88 23.22
C ILE A 196 3.04 -24.41 24.42
N LYS A 197 4.08 -25.22 24.20
CA LYS A 197 5.00 -25.61 25.27
C LYS A 197 5.74 -24.38 25.77
N THR A 198 5.96 -24.33 27.08
CA THR A 198 6.82 -23.32 27.71
C THR A 198 8.30 -23.61 27.48
N THR A 199 8.66 -24.89 27.24
CA THR A 199 10.02 -25.32 26.90
C THR A 199 9.98 -26.54 25.97
N GLY A 200 10.89 -26.60 25.00
CA GLY A 200 11.09 -27.74 24.12
C GLY A 200 10.37 -27.64 22.77
N ASN A 201 11.08 -28.06 21.73
CA ASN A 201 10.70 -27.84 20.34
C ASN A 201 9.76 -28.95 19.87
N ILE A 202 8.83 -28.61 18.98
CA ILE A 202 8.05 -29.57 18.22
C ILE A 202 8.83 -29.86 16.94
N THR A 203 9.43 -31.04 16.82
CA THR A 203 10.28 -31.41 15.67
C THR A 203 9.57 -32.34 14.70
N GLY A 204 9.83 -32.16 13.41
CA GLY A 204 9.24 -32.99 12.35
C GLY A 204 7.74 -32.79 12.21
N LEU A 205 7.28 -31.55 12.38
CA LEU A 205 5.88 -31.17 12.17
C LEU A 205 5.50 -31.43 10.72
N LYS A 206 4.39 -32.14 10.51
CA LYS A 206 3.75 -32.30 9.20
C LYS A 206 2.27 -31.96 9.30
N PHE A 207 1.74 -31.42 8.22
CA PHE A 207 0.32 -31.12 8.04
C PHE A 207 -0.22 -31.90 6.85
N TYR A 208 -1.45 -32.37 6.93
CA TYR A 208 -2.15 -33.13 5.90
C TYR A 208 -3.55 -32.57 5.70
N GLN A 209 -3.98 -32.46 4.44
CA GLN A 209 -5.36 -32.16 4.06
C GLN A 209 -5.86 -33.27 3.14
N MET A 210 -7.06 -33.77 3.40
CA MET A 210 -7.75 -34.78 2.62
C MET A 210 -9.09 -34.27 2.11
N LEU A 211 -9.47 -34.78 0.96
CA LEU A 211 -10.79 -34.68 0.35
C LEU A 211 -11.20 -36.07 -0.15
N ASN A 212 -12.45 -36.46 0.04
CA ASN A 212 -13.01 -37.68 -0.50
C ASN A 212 -14.32 -37.43 -1.28
N GLY A 213 -14.61 -38.36 -2.19
CA GLY A 213 -15.88 -38.48 -2.90
C GLY A 213 -16.48 -39.87 -2.75
N LEU A 214 -17.50 -39.95 -1.90
CA LEU A 214 -18.45 -41.02 -1.65
C LEU A 214 -19.74 -40.76 -2.46
N VAL A 215 -20.58 -41.78 -2.62
CA VAL A 215 -21.93 -41.59 -3.15
C VAL A 215 -22.93 -42.52 -2.47
N THR A 216 -24.15 -42.02 -2.36
CA THR A 216 -25.39 -42.75 -2.05
C THR A 216 -25.98 -43.47 -3.28
N VAL A 217 -25.54 -43.14 -4.50
CA VAL A 217 -26.00 -43.71 -5.79
C VAL A 217 -24.83 -44.30 -6.62
N SER A 218 -25.08 -45.40 -7.34
CA SER A 218 -24.04 -46.19 -7.99
C SER A 218 -23.23 -45.42 -9.05
N GLY A 219 -21.92 -45.27 -8.87
CA GLY A 219 -20.97 -44.72 -9.86
C GLY A 219 -19.52 -44.67 -9.37
N TYR A 220 -18.55 -44.49 -10.28
CA TYR A 220 -17.15 -44.22 -9.90
C TYR A 220 -16.94 -42.70 -9.72
N LYS A 221 -16.02 -42.34 -8.82
CA LYS A 221 -15.48 -40.99 -8.62
C LYS A 221 -14.00 -41.00 -8.97
N SER A 222 -13.51 -39.88 -9.48
CA SER A 222 -12.11 -39.73 -9.87
C SER A 222 -11.41 -38.68 -9.01
N SER A 223 -10.13 -38.89 -8.73
CA SER A 223 -9.26 -37.97 -8.01
C SER A 223 -7.92 -37.83 -8.74
N THR A 224 -7.39 -36.62 -8.81
CA THR A 224 -6.05 -36.40 -9.38
C THR A 224 -5.33 -35.22 -8.71
N TYR A 225 -4.01 -35.29 -8.68
CA TYR A 225 -3.14 -34.19 -8.30
C TYR A 225 -2.71 -33.39 -9.53
N SER A 226 -2.74 -32.06 -9.44
CA SER A 226 -2.26 -31.15 -10.47
C SER A 226 -1.33 -30.09 -9.90
N ASN A 227 -0.30 -29.74 -10.68
CA ASN A 227 0.61 -28.63 -10.41
C ASN A 227 0.66 -27.64 -11.59
N ALA A 228 -0.39 -27.64 -12.43
CA ALA A 228 -0.47 -26.78 -13.59
C ALA A 228 -0.68 -25.32 -13.19
N VAL A 229 -0.01 -24.41 -13.89
CA VAL A 229 -0.24 -22.97 -13.73
C VAL A 229 -1.49 -22.60 -14.53
N VAL A 230 -2.53 -22.13 -13.85
CA VAL A 230 -3.77 -21.70 -14.51
C VAL A 230 -4.03 -20.22 -14.19
N PRO A 231 -4.20 -19.34 -15.20
CA PRO A 231 -4.51 -17.93 -14.97
C PRO A 231 -5.84 -17.75 -14.22
N GLY A 232 -5.88 -16.84 -13.25
CA GLY A 232 -7.13 -16.40 -12.60
C GLY A 232 -7.57 -17.21 -11.38
N LEU A 233 -6.66 -17.93 -10.70
CA LEU A 233 -7.03 -18.67 -9.49
C LEU A 233 -7.41 -17.78 -8.30
N LEU A 234 -6.81 -16.59 -8.14
CA LEU A 234 -7.30 -15.46 -7.33
C LEU A 234 -6.62 -14.14 -7.81
N PRO A 235 -7.22 -12.95 -7.63
CA PRO A 235 -6.56 -11.66 -7.88
C PRO A 235 -5.30 -11.48 -7.02
N ARG A 236 -4.24 -10.87 -7.56
CA ARG A 236 -2.99 -10.59 -6.84
C ARG A 236 -3.15 -9.69 -5.61
N SER A 237 -4.26 -8.96 -5.50
CA SER A 237 -4.55 -7.97 -4.44
C SER A 237 -5.26 -8.55 -3.20
N TYR A 238 -5.33 -9.88 -3.06
CA TYR A 238 -5.99 -10.49 -1.90
C TYR A 238 -4.99 -10.72 -0.75
N ASP A 239 -5.32 -10.23 0.46
CA ASP A 239 -4.53 -10.35 1.69
C ASP A 239 -5.11 -11.43 2.63
N PRO A 240 -4.45 -12.60 2.77
CA PRO A 240 -4.78 -13.62 3.75
C PRO A 240 -3.93 -13.46 5.01
N CYS A 241 -4.12 -12.39 5.79
CA CYS A 241 -3.55 -12.24 7.15
C CYS A 241 -2.01 -12.48 7.27
N ASN A 242 -1.21 -12.24 6.22
CA ASN A 242 0.27 -12.28 6.29
C ASN A 242 0.93 -11.66 5.03
N PRO A 243 1.68 -10.54 5.13
CA PRO A 243 2.17 -9.73 4.00
C PRO A 243 3.29 -10.35 3.15
N SER A 244 3.49 -11.67 3.15
CA SER A 244 4.66 -12.31 2.51
C SER A 244 4.36 -13.51 1.60
N ALA A 245 3.10 -13.94 1.44
CA ALA A 245 2.78 -15.11 0.62
C ALA A 245 2.30 -14.72 -0.79
N THR A 246 2.90 -15.31 -1.82
CA THR A 246 2.51 -15.12 -3.22
C THR A 246 1.17 -15.82 -3.52
N ASN A 247 0.19 -15.08 -4.06
CA ASN A 247 -1.17 -15.51 -4.40
C ASN A 247 -1.29 -16.45 -5.63
N ASP A 248 -0.47 -17.51 -5.70
CA ASP A 248 -0.44 -18.48 -6.82
C ASP A 248 -0.91 -19.88 -6.35
N PHE A 249 -2.21 -20.02 -6.06
CA PHE A 249 -2.82 -21.31 -5.69
C PHE A 249 -2.70 -22.29 -6.86
N ARG A 250 -1.69 -23.17 -6.82
CA ARG A 250 -1.26 -23.94 -7.99
C ARG A 250 -1.30 -25.45 -7.78
N PHE A 251 -1.03 -25.89 -6.56
CA PHE A 251 -0.93 -27.31 -6.23
C PHE A 251 -2.28 -27.77 -5.72
N ALA A 252 -2.93 -28.68 -6.45
CA ALA A 252 -4.34 -28.99 -6.24
C ALA A 252 -4.62 -30.49 -6.27
N ILE A 253 -5.57 -30.92 -5.45
CA ILE A 253 -6.29 -32.18 -5.59
C ILE A 253 -7.68 -31.83 -6.11
N THR A 254 -8.04 -32.41 -7.25
CA THR A 254 -9.34 -32.20 -7.90
C THR A 254 -10.06 -33.52 -8.04
N GLN A 255 -11.33 -33.54 -7.62
CA GLN A 255 -12.21 -34.70 -7.68
C GLN A 255 -13.47 -34.41 -8.49
N TRP A 256 -14.01 -35.46 -9.13
CA TRP A 256 -15.26 -35.38 -9.88
C TRP A 256 -16.02 -36.71 -9.96
N ASN A 257 -17.32 -36.63 -10.25
CA ASN A 257 -18.16 -37.80 -10.51
C ASN A 257 -18.24 -38.17 -12.01
N GLU A 258 -18.73 -39.37 -12.33
CA GLU A 258 -18.99 -39.78 -13.73
C GLU A 258 -20.30 -39.21 -14.33
N GLY A 259 -20.93 -38.22 -13.67
CA GLY A 259 -22.27 -37.72 -13.98
C GLY A 259 -23.36 -38.57 -13.31
N ASP A 260 -24.36 -37.92 -12.69
CA ASP A 260 -25.51 -38.61 -12.11
C ASP A 260 -26.54 -38.91 -13.22
N PRO A 261 -27.08 -40.13 -13.36
CA PRO A 261 -28.19 -40.36 -14.29
C PRO A 261 -29.48 -39.61 -13.94
N GLU A 262 -29.63 -39.09 -12.72
CA GLU A 262 -30.76 -38.30 -12.23
C GLU A 262 -30.53 -36.78 -12.33
N GLU A 263 -29.28 -36.32 -12.52
CA GLU A 263 -28.90 -34.90 -12.61
C GLU A 263 -28.10 -34.59 -13.90
N ASP A 264 -28.41 -33.52 -14.63
CA ASP A 264 -27.80 -33.21 -15.95
C ASP A 264 -26.43 -32.52 -15.85
N HIS A 265 -25.63 -32.77 -14.80
CA HIS A 265 -24.33 -32.15 -14.55
C HIS A 265 -23.29 -33.09 -13.91
N VAL A 266 -22.05 -32.62 -13.83
CA VAL A 266 -20.92 -33.31 -13.19
C VAL A 266 -20.44 -32.46 -12.03
N ASP A 267 -20.37 -33.02 -10.82
CA ASP A 267 -19.84 -32.32 -9.66
C ASP A 267 -18.31 -32.30 -9.70
N TRP A 268 -17.73 -31.12 -9.50
CA TRP A 268 -16.29 -30.92 -9.33
C TRP A 268 -16.01 -30.21 -8.01
N ILE A 269 -15.01 -30.70 -7.30
CA ILE A 269 -14.49 -30.07 -6.08
C ILE A 269 -12.98 -30.17 -6.05
N THR A 270 -12.35 -29.09 -5.62
CA THR A 270 -10.89 -28.97 -5.55
C THR A 270 -10.48 -28.29 -4.26
N PHE A 271 -9.37 -28.74 -3.68
CA PHE A 271 -8.60 -27.89 -2.76
C PHE A 271 -7.21 -27.62 -3.33
N ALA A 272 -6.76 -26.36 -3.21
CA ALA A 272 -5.48 -25.90 -3.73
C ALA A 272 -4.63 -25.20 -2.65
N SER A 273 -3.32 -25.21 -2.82
CA SER A 273 -2.35 -24.51 -1.97
C SER A 273 -1.36 -23.70 -2.80
N THR A 274 -0.86 -22.60 -2.23
CA THR A 274 0.27 -21.82 -2.76
C THR A 274 1.62 -22.47 -2.45
N ILE A 275 1.66 -23.37 -1.47
CA ILE A 275 2.88 -24.04 -1.01
C ILE A 275 2.91 -25.45 -1.63
N GLN A 276 4.02 -25.79 -2.29
CA GLN A 276 4.19 -27.11 -2.87
C GLN A 276 4.10 -28.20 -1.78
N PRO A 277 3.25 -29.22 -1.93
CA PRO A 277 3.21 -30.33 -1.00
C PRO A 277 4.50 -31.15 -1.07
N SER A 278 4.94 -31.64 0.09
CA SER A 278 6.07 -32.56 0.20
C SER A 278 5.75 -33.95 -0.37
N THR A 279 4.47 -34.34 -0.31
CA THR A 279 3.94 -35.58 -0.87
C THR A 279 2.43 -35.46 -1.05
N PHE A 280 1.84 -36.32 -1.87
CA PHE A 280 0.39 -36.37 -2.11
C PHE A 280 -0.05 -37.82 -2.31
N ASP A 281 -1.35 -38.07 -2.33
CA ASP A 281 -1.95 -39.39 -2.48
C ASP A 281 -3.24 -39.26 -3.32
N ASN A 282 -3.44 -40.17 -4.26
CA ASN A 282 -4.75 -40.45 -4.83
C ASN A 282 -5.02 -41.95 -4.64
N GLY A 283 -6.14 -42.31 -4.03
CA GLY A 283 -6.39 -43.66 -3.56
C GLY A 283 -7.83 -43.93 -3.14
N ILE A 284 -8.03 -44.97 -2.32
CA ILE A 284 -9.35 -45.38 -1.83
C ILE A 284 -9.60 -44.75 -0.46
N TYR A 285 -10.81 -44.21 -0.29
CA TYR A 285 -11.40 -43.86 0.99
C TYR A 285 -12.07 -45.08 1.66
N ASP A 286 -11.88 -45.25 2.98
CA ASP A 286 -12.49 -46.36 3.74
C ASP A 286 -13.92 -46.04 4.17
N THR A 287 -14.90 -46.76 3.65
CA THR A 287 -16.33 -46.53 3.92
C THR A 287 -16.87 -47.25 5.18
N GLY A 288 -16.00 -47.86 5.99
CA GLY A 288 -16.38 -48.67 7.15
C GLY A 288 -15.60 -48.34 8.43
N SER A 289 -16.27 -48.49 9.58
CA SER A 289 -15.84 -48.20 10.98
C SER A 289 -14.51 -48.80 11.50
N GLY A 290 -13.61 -49.28 10.64
CA GLY A 290 -12.27 -49.77 10.95
C GLY A 290 -11.12 -48.96 10.32
N GLY A 291 -11.44 -47.76 9.79
CA GLY A 291 -10.76 -46.79 8.91
C GLY A 291 -9.24 -46.57 8.90
N ASP A 292 -8.50 -47.31 9.71
CA ASP A 292 -7.15 -46.94 10.14
C ASP A 292 -6.19 -48.13 10.17
N SER A 293 -6.61 -49.26 9.57
CA SER A 293 -5.93 -50.56 9.69
C SER A 293 -5.65 -51.29 8.38
N THR A 294 -6.26 -50.88 7.26
CA THR A 294 -6.03 -51.49 5.94
C THR A 294 -4.91 -50.76 5.22
N ALA A 295 -3.79 -51.45 5.00
CA ALA A 295 -2.75 -50.96 4.11
C ALA A 295 -3.37 -50.77 2.70
N ASP A 296 -3.13 -49.60 2.09
CA ASP A 296 -3.61 -49.13 0.77
C ASP A 296 -4.72 -48.05 0.80
N TYR A 297 -5.30 -47.71 1.95
CA TYR A 297 -6.26 -46.59 2.05
C TYR A 297 -5.57 -45.25 2.34
N THR A 298 -6.09 -44.17 1.75
CA THR A 298 -5.49 -42.82 1.92
C THR A 298 -5.50 -42.39 3.38
N THR A 299 -6.54 -42.73 4.16
CA THR A 299 -6.59 -42.51 5.62
C THR A 299 -5.48 -43.25 6.37
N TYR A 300 -5.24 -44.52 6.02
CA TYR A 300 -4.13 -45.32 6.56
C TYR A 300 -2.78 -44.69 6.19
N ASN A 301 -2.62 -44.19 4.97
CA ASN A 301 -1.40 -43.55 4.52
C ASN A 301 -1.13 -42.22 5.25
N ILE A 302 -2.17 -41.40 5.49
CA ILE A 302 -2.05 -40.18 6.31
C ILE A 302 -1.58 -40.54 7.72
N LYS A 303 -2.26 -41.49 8.38
CA LYS A 303 -1.92 -41.93 9.74
C LYS A 303 -0.47 -42.40 9.88
N ASN A 304 0.03 -43.12 8.88
CA ASN A 304 1.38 -43.68 8.90
C ASN A 304 2.44 -42.79 8.23
N ASN A 305 2.10 -41.54 7.87
CA ASN A 305 2.98 -40.61 7.18
C ASN A 305 3.55 -41.18 5.86
N SER A 306 2.75 -41.95 5.12
CA SER A 306 3.16 -42.77 3.99
C SER A 306 2.29 -42.57 2.75
N LEU A 307 1.93 -41.32 2.43
CA LEU A 307 1.23 -40.98 1.18
C LEU A 307 1.95 -41.59 -0.04
N ASN A 308 1.20 -42.12 -0.99
CA ASN A 308 1.74 -42.97 -2.07
C ASN A 308 2.48 -42.22 -3.20
N GLY A 309 2.29 -40.90 -3.33
CA GLY A 309 2.91 -40.07 -4.35
C GLY A 309 2.40 -40.33 -5.78
N ASP A 310 1.25 -41.00 -5.95
CA ASP A 310 0.71 -41.34 -7.27
C ASP A 310 0.00 -40.14 -7.93
N PRO A 311 0.54 -39.59 -9.03
CA PRO A 311 -0.04 -38.44 -9.70
C PRO A 311 -1.14 -38.84 -10.69
N ASN A 312 -1.32 -40.14 -10.94
CA ASN A 312 -2.28 -40.61 -11.92
C ASN A 312 -3.71 -40.39 -11.41
N ILE A 313 -4.64 -40.35 -12.37
CA ILE A 313 -6.07 -40.33 -12.05
C ILE A 313 -6.40 -41.66 -11.37
N TYR A 314 -6.97 -41.54 -10.18
CA TYR A 314 -7.49 -42.68 -9.44
C TYR A 314 -9.00 -42.68 -9.49
N SER A 315 -9.62 -43.79 -9.89
CA SER A 315 -11.08 -43.91 -9.99
C SER A 315 -11.60 -45.09 -9.16
N ALA A 316 -12.50 -44.80 -8.22
CA ALA A 316 -13.12 -45.79 -7.33
C ALA A 316 -14.52 -45.35 -6.90
N SER A 317 -15.32 -46.24 -6.30
CA SER A 317 -16.63 -45.88 -5.71
C SER A 317 -16.51 -45.00 -4.46
N ALA A 318 -15.30 -44.86 -3.91
CA ALA A 318 -14.93 -44.06 -2.75
C ALA A 318 -13.50 -43.57 -2.97
N ALA A 319 -13.33 -42.51 -3.76
CA ALA A 319 -12.02 -42.00 -4.14
C ALA A 319 -11.55 -40.93 -3.14
N ALA A 320 -10.32 -41.04 -2.67
CA ALA A 320 -9.68 -40.04 -1.81
C ALA A 320 -8.50 -39.39 -2.51
N GLY A 321 -8.27 -38.12 -2.19
CA GLY A 321 -7.07 -37.39 -2.54
C GLY A 321 -6.54 -36.61 -1.34
N ALA A 322 -5.22 -36.64 -1.13
CA ALA A 322 -4.59 -35.96 -0.01
C ALA A 322 -3.29 -35.27 -0.39
N MET A 323 -2.97 -34.17 0.28
CA MET A 323 -1.67 -33.51 0.22
C MET A 323 -1.05 -33.44 1.61
N GLY A 324 0.27 -33.57 1.69
CA GLY A 324 1.04 -33.50 2.93
C GLY A 324 2.24 -32.55 2.81
N TRP A 325 2.45 -31.73 3.84
CA TRP A 325 3.53 -30.75 3.93
C TRP A 325 4.42 -31.04 5.13
N ASP A 326 5.74 -31.00 4.93
CA ASP A 326 6.72 -30.99 6.02
C ASP A 326 6.98 -29.54 6.42
N LEU A 327 6.55 -29.19 7.63
CA LEU A 327 6.64 -27.84 8.18
C LEU A 327 7.86 -27.66 9.10
N GLY A 328 8.68 -28.70 9.27
CA GLY A 328 9.95 -28.64 9.98
C GLY A 328 9.82 -28.60 11.50
N THR A 329 10.52 -27.65 12.13
CA THR A 329 10.56 -27.51 13.59
C THR A 329 9.83 -26.23 14.02
N LEU A 330 9.12 -26.32 15.14
CA LEU A 330 8.42 -25.24 15.81
C LEU A 330 9.03 -25.02 17.20
N GLU A 331 9.71 -23.90 17.39
CA GLU A 331 10.22 -23.46 18.71
C GLU A 331 9.05 -23.08 19.64
N PRO A 332 9.24 -23.09 20.98
CA PRO A 332 8.24 -22.59 21.93
C PRO A 332 7.66 -21.23 21.52
N GLY A 333 6.33 -21.12 21.43
CA GLY A 333 5.65 -19.88 21.04
C GLY A 333 5.55 -19.61 19.53
N GLN A 334 6.32 -20.31 18.69
CA GLN A 334 6.30 -20.12 17.23
C GLN A 334 5.01 -20.66 16.61
N THR A 335 4.60 -20.06 15.48
CA THR A 335 3.46 -20.49 14.65
C THR A 335 3.92 -20.78 13.21
N LYS A 336 3.36 -21.82 12.59
CA LYS A 336 3.44 -22.06 11.14
C LYS A 336 2.03 -22.08 10.55
N SER A 337 1.88 -21.51 9.36
CA SER A 337 0.57 -21.31 8.73
C SER A 337 0.51 -21.98 7.37
N ILE A 338 -0.66 -22.51 7.02
CA ILE A 338 -0.94 -23.03 5.69
C ILE A 338 -2.39 -22.73 5.30
N THR A 339 -2.61 -22.24 4.08
CA THR A 339 -3.94 -21.87 3.58
C THR A 339 -4.35 -22.77 2.42
N MET A 340 -5.58 -23.28 2.48
CA MET A 340 -6.24 -24.04 1.44
C MET A 340 -7.32 -23.18 0.78
N ALA A 341 -7.39 -23.19 -0.56
CA ALA A 341 -8.52 -22.66 -1.31
C ALA A 341 -9.41 -23.82 -1.78
N VAL A 342 -10.67 -23.84 -1.33
CA VAL A 342 -11.69 -24.81 -1.71
C VAL A 342 -12.61 -24.20 -2.74
N MET A 343 -12.82 -24.91 -3.84
CA MET A 343 -13.50 -24.40 -5.04
C MET A 343 -14.39 -25.50 -5.66
N PHE A 344 -15.47 -25.09 -6.34
CA PHE A 344 -16.56 -25.98 -6.79
C PHE A 344 -17.03 -25.64 -8.21
N GLY A 345 -17.36 -26.64 -9.04
CA GLY A 345 -17.81 -26.41 -10.43
C GLY A 345 -18.70 -27.52 -11.02
N SER A 346 -19.45 -27.22 -12.10
CA SER A 346 -20.55 -28.06 -12.65
C SER A 346 -20.24 -28.75 -13.97
N GLY A 347 -19.08 -28.45 -14.56
CA GLY A 347 -18.68 -29.11 -15.79
C GLY A 347 -17.42 -28.52 -16.42
N PRO A 348 -16.66 -29.34 -17.16
CA PRO A 348 -15.52 -28.85 -17.91
C PRO A 348 -15.98 -27.89 -19.01
N VAL A 349 -15.49 -26.64 -18.97
CA VAL A 349 -15.61 -25.74 -20.12
C VAL A 349 -14.55 -26.17 -21.14
N PHE A 350 -14.94 -26.93 -22.15
CA PHE A 350 -14.09 -27.18 -23.32
C PHE A 350 -14.02 -25.92 -24.17
N GLY A 351 -13.17 -25.00 -23.74
CA GLY A 351 -12.90 -23.72 -24.37
C GLY A 351 -12.10 -22.95 -23.34
N GLY A 352 -10.85 -22.62 -23.68
CA GLY A 352 -9.84 -21.93 -22.86
C GLY A 352 -10.42 -20.90 -21.87
N PRO A 353 -9.71 -20.50 -20.79
CA PRO A 353 -10.23 -19.50 -19.87
C PRO A 353 -10.80 -18.28 -20.63
N PRO A 354 -11.77 -17.53 -20.08
CA PRO A 354 -12.19 -16.30 -20.73
C PRO A 354 -10.94 -15.49 -21.06
N LYS A 355 -10.83 -15.17 -22.34
CA LYS A 355 -9.64 -14.58 -22.92
C LYS A 355 -9.53 -13.15 -22.37
N PRO A 356 -8.46 -12.78 -21.66
CA PRO A 356 -8.41 -11.59 -20.78
C PRO A 356 -8.20 -10.28 -21.53
N VAL A 357 -8.45 -10.26 -22.84
CA VAL A 357 -8.30 -9.10 -23.71
C VAL A 357 -9.52 -9.05 -24.63
N HIS A 358 -10.32 -8.01 -24.47
CA HIS A 358 -11.63 -7.89 -25.08
C HIS A 358 -11.62 -6.73 -26.07
N ASN A 359 -11.79 -6.99 -27.36
CA ASN A 359 -12.21 -5.96 -28.29
C ASN A 359 -13.73 -5.81 -28.17
N ILE A 360 -14.16 -4.89 -27.29
CA ILE A 360 -15.58 -4.69 -26.96
C ILE A 360 -16.36 -4.08 -28.14
N THR A 361 -15.68 -3.44 -29.09
CA THR A 361 -16.32 -2.88 -30.28
C THR A 361 -16.71 -3.96 -31.28
N GLN A 362 -15.90 -5.01 -31.38
CA GLN A 362 -16.15 -6.15 -32.27
C GLN A 362 -16.73 -7.38 -31.57
N GLU A 363 -16.93 -7.34 -30.25
CA GLU A 363 -17.37 -8.47 -29.42
C GLU A 363 -16.46 -9.71 -29.62
N THR A 364 -15.15 -9.48 -29.61
CA THR A 364 -14.15 -10.56 -29.81
C THR A 364 -13.09 -10.55 -28.72
N ASP A 365 -12.70 -11.75 -28.27
CA ASP A 365 -11.74 -11.91 -27.19
C ASP A 365 -10.43 -12.58 -27.62
N TYR A 366 -9.34 -12.22 -26.94
CA TYR A 366 -7.96 -12.59 -27.27
C TYR A 366 -7.11 -12.92 -26.02
N TRP A 367 -6.11 -13.78 -26.20
CA TRP A 367 -5.13 -14.09 -25.15
C TRP A 367 -4.05 -13.02 -24.95
N LYS A 368 -3.86 -12.20 -25.99
CA LYS A 368 -2.72 -11.29 -26.14
C LYS A 368 -3.22 -9.97 -26.68
N ILE A 369 -2.70 -8.87 -26.16
CA ILE A 369 -3.04 -7.51 -26.58
C ILE A 369 -2.64 -7.34 -28.04
N GLN A 370 -1.46 -7.81 -28.45
CA GLN A 370 -1.03 -7.75 -29.84
C GLN A 370 -1.97 -8.50 -30.80
N THR A 371 -2.58 -9.62 -30.38
CA THR A 371 -3.52 -10.34 -31.26
C THR A 371 -4.84 -9.59 -31.39
N ALA A 372 -5.32 -8.98 -30.31
CA ALA A 372 -6.47 -8.08 -30.35
C ALA A 372 -6.20 -6.88 -31.28
N VAL A 373 -5.02 -6.24 -31.14
CA VAL A 373 -4.58 -5.16 -32.01
C VAL A 373 -4.53 -5.60 -33.46
N ASN A 374 -4.06 -6.81 -33.77
CA ASN A 374 -4.03 -7.32 -35.15
C ASN A 374 -5.43 -7.46 -35.76
N GLY A 375 -6.41 -7.93 -34.97
CA GLY A 375 -7.81 -8.09 -35.39
C GLY A 375 -8.64 -6.80 -35.40
N ALA A 376 -8.20 -5.77 -34.67
CA ALA A 376 -8.93 -4.52 -34.52
C ALA A 376 -8.97 -3.67 -35.79
N SER A 377 -10.04 -2.89 -35.94
CA SER A 377 -10.25 -1.84 -36.94
C SER A 377 -10.06 -0.46 -36.31
N ASP A 378 -9.88 0.58 -37.13
CA ASP A 378 -9.82 1.96 -36.64
C ASP A 378 -11.09 2.33 -35.87
N GLY A 379 -10.91 2.92 -34.69
CA GLY A 379 -11.97 3.32 -33.77
C GLY A 379 -12.29 2.28 -32.69
N ASP A 380 -11.74 1.06 -32.78
CA ASP A 380 -12.02 0.01 -31.80
C ASP A 380 -11.46 0.32 -30.41
N VAL A 381 -12.17 -0.22 -29.41
CA VAL A 381 -11.78 -0.19 -27.99
C VAL A 381 -11.39 -1.60 -27.54
N ILE A 382 -10.15 -1.75 -27.12
CA ILE A 382 -9.60 -2.96 -26.51
C ILE A 382 -9.52 -2.75 -25.00
N VAL A 383 -10.23 -3.57 -24.23
CA VAL A 383 -10.22 -3.61 -22.77
C VAL A 383 -9.39 -4.79 -22.31
N VAL A 384 -8.50 -4.57 -21.33
CA VAL A 384 -7.54 -5.56 -20.85
C VAL A 384 -7.78 -5.79 -19.36
N ASP A 385 -7.99 -7.06 -18.98
CA ASP A 385 -8.17 -7.45 -17.59
C ASP A 385 -6.87 -7.33 -16.78
N PRO A 386 -6.91 -7.28 -15.44
CA PRO A 386 -5.72 -7.37 -14.61
C PRO A 386 -4.90 -8.63 -14.90
N GLY A 387 -3.59 -8.47 -15.04
CA GLY A 387 -2.65 -9.53 -15.38
C GLY A 387 -1.31 -8.99 -15.87
N THR A 388 -0.31 -9.87 -15.99
CA THR A 388 1.00 -9.53 -16.58
C THR A 388 1.11 -10.04 -18.01
N TYR A 389 1.17 -9.12 -18.97
CA TYR A 389 1.23 -9.38 -20.40
C TYR A 389 2.68 -9.25 -20.88
N ARG A 390 3.32 -10.41 -21.11
CA ARG A 390 4.71 -10.47 -21.58
C ARG A 390 4.81 -10.36 -23.09
N GLU A 391 4.67 -9.14 -23.60
CA GLU A 391 4.63 -8.88 -25.04
C GLU A 391 5.06 -7.46 -25.40
N ASN A 392 5.43 -7.28 -26.67
CA ASN A 392 5.59 -5.99 -27.31
C ASN A 392 4.32 -5.72 -28.13
N VAL A 393 3.70 -4.55 -27.93
CA VAL A 393 2.43 -4.17 -28.57
C VAL A 393 2.68 -3.10 -29.62
N THR A 394 2.50 -3.44 -30.89
CA THR A 394 2.68 -2.56 -32.05
C THR A 394 1.33 -2.27 -32.70
N LEU A 395 0.90 -1.01 -32.65
CA LEU A 395 -0.38 -0.55 -33.23
C LEU A 395 -0.27 -0.27 -34.74
N GLY A 396 0.93 0.07 -35.22
CA GLY A 396 1.14 0.53 -36.59
C GLY A 396 0.32 1.80 -36.85
N ALA A 397 -0.37 1.85 -38.00
CA ALA A 397 -1.18 3.01 -38.40
C ALA A 397 -2.62 3.00 -37.84
N LYS A 398 -2.96 2.09 -36.92
CA LYS A 398 -4.34 1.94 -36.42
C LYS A 398 -4.69 2.99 -35.38
N GLN A 399 -5.92 3.48 -35.45
CA GLN A 399 -6.49 4.42 -34.47
C GLN A 399 -7.25 3.66 -33.40
N LEU A 400 -6.59 3.27 -32.31
CA LEU A 400 -7.19 2.40 -31.28
C LEU A 400 -7.25 3.07 -29.92
N THR A 401 -8.24 2.70 -29.12
CA THR A 401 -8.21 2.90 -27.66
C THR A 401 -7.89 1.58 -27.01
N ILE A 402 -6.79 1.51 -26.28
CA ILE A 402 -6.42 0.34 -25.47
C ILE A 402 -6.43 0.79 -24.02
N ARG A 403 -7.21 0.12 -23.17
CA ARG A 403 -7.36 0.49 -21.75
C ARG A 403 -7.47 -0.71 -20.83
N SER A 404 -7.13 -0.54 -19.56
CA SER A 404 -7.53 -1.50 -18.51
C SER A 404 -9.03 -1.43 -18.24
N VAL A 405 -9.56 -2.40 -17.48
CA VAL A 405 -10.98 -2.48 -17.11
C VAL A 405 -11.46 -1.22 -16.41
N ASN A 406 -10.71 -0.73 -15.42
CA ASN A 406 -11.00 0.49 -14.67
C ASN A 406 -9.75 1.40 -14.64
N PRO A 407 -9.54 2.24 -15.66
CA PRO A 407 -8.30 2.98 -15.84
C PRO A 407 -8.15 4.20 -14.93
N GLU A 408 -9.12 4.48 -14.04
CA GLU A 408 -9.04 5.55 -13.04
C GLU A 408 -8.74 5.00 -11.64
N ASN A 409 -8.88 3.69 -11.43
CA ASN A 409 -8.61 3.04 -10.15
C ASN A 409 -7.18 2.50 -10.11
N ARG A 410 -6.39 2.95 -9.13
CA ARG A 410 -4.97 2.60 -8.99
C ARG A 410 -4.71 1.10 -8.91
N ALA A 411 -5.55 0.34 -8.22
CA ALA A 411 -5.38 -1.11 -8.09
C ALA A 411 -5.48 -1.85 -9.43
N PHE A 412 -6.32 -1.36 -10.36
CA PHE A 412 -6.42 -1.91 -11.71
C PHE A 412 -5.22 -1.49 -12.57
N ILE A 413 -4.73 -0.26 -12.43
CA ILE A 413 -3.54 0.23 -13.15
C ILE A 413 -2.31 -0.59 -12.76
N ASP A 414 -2.08 -0.78 -11.46
CA ASP A 414 -0.96 -1.58 -10.93
C ASP A 414 -1.13 -3.07 -11.24
N GLY A 415 -2.38 -3.55 -11.32
CA GLY A 415 -2.73 -4.92 -11.65
C GLY A 415 -2.64 -5.28 -13.14
N THR A 416 -2.73 -4.32 -14.06
CA THR A 416 -2.67 -4.55 -15.52
C THR A 416 -1.31 -4.13 -16.08
N ILE A 417 -0.40 -5.09 -16.17
CA ILE A 417 1.03 -4.87 -16.45
C ILE A 417 1.41 -5.31 -17.87
N ILE A 418 2.07 -4.44 -18.63
CA ILE A 418 2.71 -4.77 -19.91
C ILE A 418 4.24 -4.80 -19.69
N ALA A 419 4.86 -5.96 -19.92
CA ALA A 419 6.28 -6.18 -19.66
C ALA A 419 6.96 -6.89 -20.86
N PRO A 420 7.56 -6.15 -21.81
CA PRO A 420 8.21 -6.76 -22.97
C PRO A 420 9.44 -7.58 -22.56
N ALA A 421 9.83 -8.54 -23.39
CA ALA A 421 11.08 -9.28 -23.17
C ALA A 421 12.32 -8.44 -23.55
N SER A 422 12.19 -7.55 -24.54
CA SER A 422 13.20 -6.55 -24.93
C SER A 422 12.57 -5.52 -25.88
N GLY A 423 13.19 -4.35 -26.03
CA GLY A 423 12.73 -3.30 -26.94
C GLY A 423 11.50 -2.54 -26.42
N ALA A 424 10.78 -1.86 -27.33
CA ALA A 424 9.68 -0.99 -26.95
C ALA A 424 8.46 -1.77 -26.42
N ALA A 425 7.92 -1.42 -25.25
CA ALA A 425 6.72 -2.12 -24.74
C ALA A 425 5.50 -1.84 -25.63
N ILE A 426 5.28 -0.56 -25.97
CA ILE A 426 4.24 -0.13 -26.91
C ILE A 426 4.88 0.68 -28.03
N THR A 427 4.49 0.39 -29.28
CA THR A 427 4.88 1.17 -30.47
C THR A 427 3.63 1.70 -31.17
N ILE A 428 3.56 3.02 -31.31
CA ILE A 428 2.46 3.75 -31.97
C ILE A 428 3.00 4.41 -33.24
N GLY A 429 2.32 4.19 -34.35
CA GLY A 429 2.73 4.71 -35.65
C GLY A 429 3.92 3.98 -36.27
N ASN A 430 4.43 4.55 -37.36
CA ASN A 430 5.63 4.11 -38.08
C ASN A 430 6.45 5.33 -38.53
N THR A 431 7.75 5.17 -38.73
CA THR A 431 8.70 6.27 -38.93
C THR A 431 8.50 7.07 -40.24
N TYR A 432 7.59 6.68 -41.15
CA TYR A 432 7.59 7.21 -42.52
C TYR A 432 6.23 7.61 -43.11
N THR A 433 5.09 7.12 -42.61
CA THR A 433 3.81 7.23 -43.35
C THR A 433 2.51 7.26 -42.54
N SER A 434 2.52 7.42 -41.21
CA SER A 434 1.31 7.20 -40.40
C SER A 434 0.87 8.38 -39.52
N ASP A 435 -0.43 8.71 -39.57
CA ASP A 435 -1.13 9.69 -38.71
C ASP A 435 -2.13 9.02 -37.71
N PRO A 436 -1.80 7.94 -36.96
CA PRO A 436 -2.74 7.35 -36.01
C PRO A 436 -3.02 8.30 -34.84
N ASN A 437 -4.26 8.25 -34.37
CA ASN A 437 -4.70 8.80 -33.10
C ASN A 437 -4.98 7.63 -32.15
N ALA A 438 -4.03 7.34 -31.27
CA ALA A 438 -4.10 6.19 -30.37
C ALA A 438 -4.20 6.65 -28.91
N THR A 439 -4.99 5.95 -28.12
CA THR A 439 -5.13 6.18 -26.68
C THR A 439 -4.68 4.94 -25.92
N ILE A 440 -3.75 5.12 -25.00
CA ILE A 440 -3.29 4.11 -24.03
C ILE A 440 -3.72 4.63 -22.65
N ASN A 441 -4.53 3.85 -21.92
CA ASN A 441 -5.12 4.32 -20.66
C ASN A 441 -5.09 3.26 -19.54
N GLY A 442 -4.51 3.59 -18.40
CA GLY A 442 -4.65 2.78 -17.19
C GLY A 442 -3.75 1.55 -17.11
N PHE A 443 -2.50 1.62 -17.56
CA PHE A 443 -1.55 0.51 -17.54
C PHE A 443 -0.31 0.80 -16.72
N THR A 444 0.25 -0.25 -16.12
CA THR A 444 1.64 -0.28 -15.70
C THR A 444 2.51 -0.86 -16.81
N ILE A 445 3.53 -0.13 -17.26
CA ILE A 445 4.47 -0.54 -18.30
C ILE A 445 5.84 -0.69 -17.65
N LEU A 446 6.36 -1.91 -17.61
CA LEU A 446 7.63 -2.23 -16.94
C LEU A 446 8.71 -2.59 -17.95
N ASP A 447 9.92 -2.07 -17.75
CA ASP A 447 11.16 -2.49 -18.41
C ASP A 447 11.17 -2.38 -19.94
N GLY A 448 10.31 -1.53 -20.50
CA GLY A 448 10.37 -1.17 -21.91
C GLY A 448 11.57 -0.30 -22.23
N SER A 449 12.22 -0.55 -23.38
CA SER A 449 13.32 0.27 -23.88
C SER A 449 13.09 0.69 -25.33
N PRO A 450 12.33 1.79 -25.58
CA PRO A 450 11.64 2.66 -24.61
C PRO A 450 10.35 2.03 -24.03
N GLY A 451 9.78 2.60 -22.97
CA GLY A 451 8.44 2.22 -22.49
C GLY A 451 7.41 2.32 -23.62
N ILE A 452 7.25 3.53 -24.16
CA ILE A 452 6.41 3.81 -25.33
C ILE A 452 7.25 4.49 -26.41
N SER A 453 7.23 3.92 -27.63
CA SER A 453 7.81 4.50 -28.83
C SER A 453 6.71 5.05 -29.73
N ILE A 454 6.82 6.32 -30.11
CA ILE A 454 5.86 7.01 -30.96
C ILE A 454 6.60 7.54 -32.19
N GLY A 455 6.20 7.13 -33.38
CA GLY A 455 6.85 7.59 -34.60
C GLY A 455 5.87 7.81 -35.74
N GLY A 456 6.20 8.79 -36.59
CA GLY A 456 5.46 9.09 -37.81
C GLY A 456 5.00 10.54 -37.84
N ALA A 457 5.05 11.12 -39.04
CA ALA A 457 4.55 12.48 -39.26
C ALA A 457 3.10 12.57 -38.78
N SER A 458 2.81 13.55 -37.90
CA SER A 458 1.46 13.85 -37.39
C SER A 458 0.72 12.74 -36.65
N THR A 459 1.42 11.71 -36.15
CA THR A 459 0.86 10.79 -35.14
C THR A 459 0.47 11.56 -33.88
N VAL A 460 -0.68 11.22 -33.28
CA VAL A 460 -1.13 11.75 -31.99
C VAL A 460 -1.31 10.59 -31.01
N ALA A 461 -0.45 10.53 -29.99
CA ALA A 461 -0.58 9.57 -28.90
C ALA A 461 -1.14 10.24 -27.65
N LYS A 462 -2.19 9.65 -27.06
CA LYS A 462 -2.73 10.02 -25.76
C LYS A 462 -2.38 8.93 -24.76
N ILE A 463 -1.69 9.30 -23.69
CA ILE A 463 -1.25 8.41 -22.61
C ILE A 463 -1.89 8.93 -21.34
N LEU A 464 -2.76 8.14 -20.73
CA LEU A 464 -3.63 8.55 -19.62
C LEU A 464 -3.48 7.55 -18.48
N ASN A 465 -3.41 8.03 -17.23
CA ASN A 465 -3.44 7.18 -16.04
C ASN A 465 -2.45 6.00 -16.09
N CYS A 466 -1.27 6.21 -16.66
CA CYS A 466 -0.27 5.16 -16.82
C CYS A 466 0.87 5.30 -15.82
N VAL A 467 1.42 4.18 -15.40
CA VAL A 467 2.72 4.10 -14.72
C VAL A 467 3.72 3.53 -15.71
N ILE A 468 4.74 4.29 -16.08
CA ILE A 468 5.78 3.84 -17.02
C ILE A 468 7.11 3.79 -16.26
N ASP A 469 7.50 2.58 -15.90
CA ASP A 469 8.79 2.29 -15.28
C ASP A 469 9.73 1.68 -16.33
N SER A 470 10.76 2.43 -16.73
CA SER A 470 11.73 2.01 -17.76
C SER A 470 13.14 1.82 -17.17
N ASN A 471 13.23 1.10 -16.05
CA ASN A 471 14.45 0.89 -15.30
C ASN A 471 15.46 -0.12 -15.89
N THR A 472 15.30 -0.63 -17.12
CA THR A 472 16.27 -1.53 -17.77
C THR A 472 17.16 -0.87 -18.83
N GLY A 473 17.18 0.47 -18.91
CA GLY A 473 18.00 1.22 -19.88
C GLY A 473 17.22 2.08 -20.87
N GLY A 474 15.89 2.13 -20.75
CA GLY A 474 14.98 2.76 -21.71
C GLY A 474 14.48 4.15 -21.31
N THR A 475 14.24 5.01 -22.30
CA THR A 475 13.41 6.22 -22.10
C THR A 475 11.97 5.82 -21.81
N CYS A 476 11.25 6.48 -20.90
CA CYS A 476 9.83 6.15 -20.66
C CYS A 476 9.00 6.38 -21.93
N ILE A 477 9.13 7.57 -22.52
CA ILE A 477 8.45 7.94 -23.77
C ILE A 477 9.46 8.50 -24.78
N SER A 478 9.60 7.84 -25.92
CA SER A 478 10.36 8.34 -27.06
C SER A 478 9.39 8.71 -28.18
N THR A 479 9.53 9.92 -28.73
CA THR A 479 8.70 10.40 -29.82
C THR A 479 9.50 11.01 -30.98
N GLU A 480 9.07 10.76 -32.21
CA GLU A 480 9.68 11.28 -33.44
C GLU A 480 8.63 11.85 -34.41
N ASN A 481 8.71 13.16 -34.67
CA ASN A 481 7.81 13.89 -35.58
C ASN A 481 6.30 13.77 -35.26
N SER A 482 5.96 13.60 -33.98
CA SER A 482 4.60 13.31 -33.52
C SER A 482 4.16 14.24 -32.38
N THR A 483 2.86 14.24 -32.09
CA THR A 483 2.29 14.85 -30.88
C THR A 483 2.08 13.79 -29.81
N VAL A 484 2.56 14.05 -28.60
CA VAL A 484 2.28 13.24 -27.42
C VAL A 484 1.56 14.07 -26.37
N ARG A 485 0.48 13.51 -25.82
CA ARG A 485 -0.29 14.09 -24.72
C ARG A 485 -0.31 13.10 -23.58
N VAL A 486 0.33 13.45 -22.48
CA VAL A 486 0.39 12.62 -21.28
C VAL A 486 -0.41 13.31 -20.18
N THR A 487 -1.31 12.58 -19.55
CA THR A 487 -2.16 13.12 -18.48
C THR A 487 -2.24 12.16 -17.30
N SER A 488 -2.17 12.67 -16.08
CA SER A 488 -2.39 11.90 -14.85
C SER A 488 -1.51 10.65 -14.77
N SER A 489 -0.26 10.75 -15.22
CA SER A 489 0.63 9.59 -15.40
C SER A 489 1.98 9.79 -14.70
N GLN A 490 2.60 8.67 -14.32
CA GLN A 490 3.88 8.63 -13.62
C GLN A 490 4.95 8.01 -14.52
N LEU A 491 6.07 8.71 -14.69
CA LEU A 491 7.19 8.30 -15.53
C LEU A 491 8.45 8.16 -14.67
N TYR A 492 8.92 6.93 -14.54
CA TYR A 492 10.12 6.58 -13.76
C TYR A 492 11.21 6.06 -14.69
N SER A 493 12.37 6.72 -14.68
CA SER A 493 13.55 6.22 -15.39
C SER A 493 14.81 6.38 -14.56
N ARG A 494 15.51 5.25 -14.36
CA ARG A 494 16.85 5.25 -13.76
C ARG A 494 17.93 5.57 -14.79
N TYR A 495 17.89 5.01 -15.98
CA TYR A 495 19.06 4.95 -16.88
C TYR A 495 18.95 5.77 -18.17
N SER A 496 17.79 6.40 -18.43
CA SER A 496 17.56 7.20 -19.63
C SER A 496 16.62 8.36 -19.32
N ASN A 497 16.05 8.98 -20.36
CA ASN A 497 15.19 10.14 -20.19
C ASN A 497 13.76 9.76 -19.76
N GLY A 498 13.06 10.66 -19.09
CA GLY A 498 11.61 10.52 -18.89
C GLY A 498 10.87 10.63 -20.24
N VAL A 499 11.03 11.77 -20.90
CA VAL A 499 10.47 12.03 -22.24
C VAL A 499 11.58 12.52 -23.17
N SER A 500 11.69 11.91 -24.35
CA SER A 500 12.65 12.32 -25.38
C SER A 500 11.95 12.53 -26.73
N VAL A 501 12.10 13.72 -27.29
CA VAL A 501 11.63 14.07 -28.64
C VAL A 501 12.83 14.15 -29.59
N SER A 502 12.87 13.24 -30.55
CA SER A 502 13.78 13.34 -31.69
C SER A 502 13.07 14.08 -32.82
N TYR A 503 13.60 15.23 -33.25
CA TYR A 503 13.00 16.13 -34.25
C TYR A 503 11.73 16.86 -33.77
N THR A 504 10.98 17.51 -34.68
CA THR A 504 9.88 18.41 -34.32
C THR A 504 8.64 17.64 -33.86
N GLY A 505 8.27 17.70 -32.59
CA GLY A 505 7.05 17.09 -32.06
C GLY A 505 6.45 17.90 -30.91
N ASP A 506 5.13 17.93 -30.82
CA ASP A 506 4.44 18.65 -29.76
C ASP A 506 4.30 17.74 -28.52
N VAL A 507 4.71 18.24 -27.35
CA VAL A 507 4.64 17.51 -26.08
C VAL A 507 3.76 18.30 -25.12
N ASN A 508 2.67 17.67 -24.67
CA ASN A 508 1.82 18.22 -23.62
C ASN A 508 1.79 17.23 -22.45
N LEU A 509 2.29 17.66 -21.30
CA LEU A 509 2.27 16.92 -20.03
C LEU A 509 1.36 17.66 -19.05
N THR A 510 0.44 16.94 -18.42
CA THR A 510 -0.50 17.52 -17.46
C THR A 510 -0.73 16.58 -16.29
N ASN A 511 -0.63 17.07 -15.05
CA ASN A 511 -0.83 16.24 -13.85
C ASN A 511 0.11 15.03 -13.84
N CYS A 512 1.39 15.23 -14.16
CA CYS A 512 2.35 14.14 -14.33
C CYS A 512 3.47 14.20 -13.30
N VAL A 513 3.95 13.03 -12.89
CA VAL A 513 5.20 12.90 -12.13
C VAL A 513 6.28 12.35 -13.08
N ILE A 514 7.41 13.04 -13.16
CA ILE A 514 8.57 12.68 -13.98
C ILE A 514 9.79 12.60 -13.06
N ASP A 515 10.15 11.38 -12.68
CA ASP A 515 11.09 11.10 -11.60
C ASP A 515 12.33 10.37 -12.14
N GLY A 516 13.48 11.01 -11.94
CA GLY A 516 14.80 10.46 -12.20
C GLY A 516 15.45 10.06 -10.88
N ARG A 517 16.18 8.93 -10.89
CA ARG A 517 16.84 8.42 -9.67
C ARG A 517 18.33 8.14 -9.81
N THR A 518 18.98 8.37 -10.96
CA THR A 518 20.42 8.06 -11.09
C THR A 518 21.20 9.05 -11.96
N THR A 519 22.51 8.86 -12.04
CA THR A 519 23.46 9.70 -12.78
C THR A 519 23.32 9.57 -14.31
N GLY A 520 23.39 10.69 -15.03
CA GLY A 520 23.51 10.68 -16.50
C GLY A 520 22.21 10.83 -17.32
N THR A 521 21.10 11.25 -16.74
CA THR A 521 19.77 11.27 -17.39
C THR A 521 19.10 12.66 -17.37
N MET A 522 18.11 12.88 -18.26
CA MET A 522 17.32 14.11 -18.36
C MET A 522 15.82 13.83 -18.21
N GLY A 523 15.07 14.74 -17.59
CA GLY A 523 13.63 14.54 -17.43
C GLY A 523 12.88 14.63 -18.74
N ILE A 524 12.88 15.81 -19.34
CA ILE A 524 12.20 16.08 -20.62
C ILE A 524 13.20 16.73 -21.58
N THR A 525 13.39 16.11 -22.75
CA THR A 525 14.24 16.63 -23.81
C THR A 525 13.42 16.88 -25.08
N THR A 526 13.40 18.13 -25.56
CA THR A 526 12.71 18.49 -26.81
C THR A 526 13.61 19.27 -27.76
N ASN A 527 13.41 19.09 -29.07
CA ASN A 527 14.07 19.87 -30.11
C ASN A 527 13.09 20.26 -31.22
N GLY A 528 12.54 21.47 -31.10
CA GLY A 528 11.43 21.93 -31.93
C GLY A 528 10.07 21.56 -31.33
N GLY A 529 9.00 21.94 -32.03
CA GLY A 529 7.62 21.71 -31.57
C GLY A 529 7.20 22.62 -30.40
N ALA A 530 5.93 22.51 -30.03
CA ALA A 530 5.37 23.13 -28.84
C ALA A 530 5.61 22.23 -27.61
N LEU A 531 5.98 22.83 -26.49
CA LEU A 531 6.10 22.15 -25.20
C LEU A 531 5.19 22.81 -24.18
N ALA A 532 4.23 22.06 -23.65
CA ALA A 532 3.43 22.43 -22.49
C ALA A 532 3.67 21.44 -21.36
N VAL A 533 4.05 21.96 -20.19
CA VAL A 533 4.21 21.21 -18.95
C VAL A 533 3.37 21.94 -17.90
N ILE A 534 2.32 21.29 -17.42
CA ILE A 534 1.29 21.91 -16.61
C ILE A 534 0.99 21.03 -15.41
N ASN A 535 1.07 21.56 -14.19
CA ASN A 535 0.79 20.80 -12.98
C ASN A 535 1.61 19.50 -12.91
N CYS A 536 2.90 19.57 -13.20
CA CYS A 536 3.80 18.43 -13.18
C CYS A 536 4.85 18.54 -12.07
N HIS A 537 5.24 17.40 -11.51
CA HIS A 537 6.43 17.27 -10.66
C HIS A 537 7.57 16.66 -11.46
N ILE A 538 8.65 17.42 -11.64
CA ILE A 538 9.86 16.95 -12.32
C ILE A 538 10.99 16.94 -11.30
N ARG A 539 11.51 15.75 -10.98
CA ARG A 539 12.47 15.65 -9.88
C ARG A 539 13.56 14.61 -10.08
N GLY A 540 14.69 14.88 -9.45
CA GLY A 540 15.80 13.93 -9.28
C GLY A 540 16.61 13.61 -10.53
N TRP A 541 16.61 14.50 -11.52
CA TRP A 541 17.37 14.30 -12.74
C TRP A 541 18.82 14.75 -12.58
N ALA A 542 19.79 13.88 -12.89
CA ALA A 542 21.20 14.24 -12.78
C ALA A 542 21.61 15.38 -13.73
N TYR A 543 20.95 15.52 -14.89
CA TYR A 543 21.09 16.67 -15.79
C TYR A 543 19.89 17.61 -15.69
N ASP A 544 19.44 18.17 -16.82
CA ASP A 544 18.32 19.07 -16.81
C ASP A 544 17.01 18.32 -16.53
N GLY A 545 16.17 18.88 -15.64
CA GLY A 545 14.80 18.42 -15.47
C GLY A 545 14.02 18.60 -16.76
N VAL A 546 14.19 19.75 -17.40
CA VAL A 546 13.73 20.04 -18.76
C VAL A 546 14.83 20.70 -19.56
N ILE A 547 15.11 20.19 -20.75
CA ILE A 547 15.88 20.90 -21.77
C ILE A 547 15.09 21.00 -23.07
N ALA A 548 14.87 22.23 -23.51
CA ALA A 548 14.03 22.53 -24.66
C ALA A 548 14.75 23.41 -25.67
N TYR A 549 15.05 22.84 -26.84
CA TYR A 549 15.67 23.54 -27.95
C TYR A 549 14.62 23.98 -28.97
N ASN A 550 14.82 25.15 -29.58
CA ASN A 550 14.07 25.56 -30.79
C ASN A 550 12.54 25.55 -30.64
N LEU A 551 12.00 25.79 -29.44
CA LEU A 551 10.56 25.72 -29.19
C LEU A 551 9.77 26.65 -30.12
N THR A 552 8.69 26.13 -30.72
CA THR A 552 7.69 26.93 -31.44
C THR A 552 6.63 27.51 -30.50
N ALA A 553 6.52 26.98 -29.28
CA ALA A 553 5.82 27.56 -28.14
C ALA A 553 6.31 26.87 -26.86
N GLY A 554 6.40 27.59 -25.75
CA GLY A 554 6.77 27.02 -24.45
C GLY A 554 5.85 27.50 -23.34
N GLN A 555 5.22 26.56 -22.63
CA GLN A 555 4.28 26.81 -21.54
C GLN A 555 4.65 25.95 -20.33
N PHE A 556 5.02 26.59 -19.23
CA PHE A 556 5.35 25.94 -17.96
C PHE A 556 4.48 26.56 -16.87
N TYR A 557 3.44 25.85 -16.42
CA TYR A 557 2.48 26.35 -15.44
C TYR A 557 2.34 25.41 -14.25
N ASN A 558 2.34 25.94 -13.03
CA ASN A 558 2.05 25.19 -11.81
C ASN A 558 2.96 23.94 -11.63
N ASN A 559 4.21 24.00 -12.09
CA ASN A 559 5.11 22.86 -11.96
C ASN A 559 6.00 22.99 -10.73
N ILE A 560 6.31 21.85 -10.13
CA ILE A 560 7.37 21.71 -9.14
C ILE A 560 8.57 21.07 -9.83
N VAL A 561 9.70 21.76 -9.87
CA VAL A 561 10.95 21.25 -10.44
C VAL A 561 12.03 21.24 -9.37
N SER A 562 12.40 20.03 -8.92
CA SER A 562 13.23 19.88 -7.72
C SER A 562 14.40 18.92 -7.87
N GLY A 563 15.54 19.23 -7.26
CA GLY A 563 16.65 18.27 -7.17
C GLY A 563 17.27 17.90 -8.53
N CYS A 564 17.21 18.78 -9.54
CA CYS A 564 17.78 18.50 -10.86
C CYS A 564 19.17 19.13 -11.04
N GLY A 565 20.03 18.50 -11.84
CA GLY A 565 21.32 19.02 -12.28
C GLY A 565 22.49 18.74 -11.33
N PHE A 566 22.46 17.66 -10.55
CA PHE A 566 23.54 17.32 -9.61
C PHE A 566 24.74 16.58 -10.25
N GLY A 567 24.62 16.09 -11.49
CA GLY A 567 25.67 15.37 -12.20
C GLY A 567 26.78 16.24 -12.80
N ASN A 568 27.87 15.62 -13.28
CA ASN A 568 29.16 16.30 -13.53
C ASN A 568 29.40 17.03 -14.88
N TYR A 569 28.35 17.47 -15.58
CA TYR A 569 28.47 18.02 -16.95
C TYR A 569 28.07 19.51 -17.07
N GLU A 570 28.25 20.16 -18.22
CA GLU A 570 28.09 21.63 -18.36
C GLU A 570 26.62 22.12 -18.32
N LEU A 571 25.66 21.25 -18.63
CA LEU A 571 24.21 21.54 -18.69
C LEU A 571 23.50 20.95 -17.46
N ARG A 572 23.00 21.83 -16.59
CA ARG A 572 22.49 21.50 -15.25
C ARG A 572 21.43 22.51 -14.83
N SER A 573 20.17 22.30 -15.19
CA SER A 573 19.08 23.22 -14.86
C SER A 573 17.80 22.48 -14.52
N GLY A 574 16.98 23.01 -13.61
CA GLY A 574 15.58 22.57 -13.49
C GLY A 574 14.89 22.72 -14.84
N ILE A 575 14.96 23.93 -15.43
CA ILE A 575 14.47 24.21 -16.78
C ILE A 575 15.52 24.98 -17.59
N PHE A 576 15.92 24.43 -18.73
CA PHE A 576 16.79 25.09 -19.71
C PHE A 576 16.07 25.33 -21.04
N ILE A 577 15.91 26.61 -21.38
CA ILE A 577 15.37 27.06 -22.65
C ILE A 577 16.50 27.53 -23.57
N SER A 578 16.59 26.91 -24.74
CA SER A 578 17.60 27.20 -25.74
C SER A 578 16.99 27.56 -27.09
N GLU A 579 17.33 28.75 -27.60
CA GLU A 579 16.95 29.27 -28.91
C GLU A 579 15.46 29.14 -29.28
N PRO A 580 14.51 29.57 -28.42
CA PRO A 580 13.09 29.48 -28.76
C PRO A 580 12.77 30.36 -29.99
N TYR A 581 11.93 29.86 -30.91
CA TYR A 581 11.45 30.64 -32.05
C TYR A 581 10.39 31.65 -31.64
N ASN A 582 9.51 31.28 -30.71
CA ASN A 582 8.42 32.10 -30.20
C ASN A 582 8.53 32.28 -28.68
N ALA A 583 7.65 33.10 -28.12
CA ALA A 583 7.67 33.40 -26.69
C ALA A 583 7.51 32.13 -25.83
N VAL A 584 8.19 32.13 -24.67
CA VAL A 584 8.09 31.09 -23.64
C VAL A 584 7.55 31.75 -22.38
N THR A 585 6.56 31.12 -21.74
CA THR A 585 6.01 31.59 -20.47
C THR A 585 6.20 30.52 -19.40
N MET A 586 6.79 30.93 -18.28
CA MET A 586 6.86 30.17 -17.04
C MET A 586 6.06 30.95 -16.00
N ALA A 587 4.97 30.37 -15.49
CA ALA A 587 4.17 30.98 -14.45
C ALA A 587 3.83 30.02 -13.31
N ASN A 588 3.77 30.54 -12.08
CA ASN A 588 3.27 29.78 -10.92
C ASN A 588 4.08 28.51 -10.65
N ASN A 589 5.35 28.47 -11.02
CA ASN A 589 6.19 27.29 -10.83
C ASN A 589 7.02 27.43 -9.54
N VAL A 590 7.24 26.32 -8.85
CA VAL A 590 8.20 26.18 -7.77
C VAL A 590 9.44 25.49 -8.32
N LEU A 591 10.60 26.14 -8.28
CA LEU A 591 11.88 25.56 -8.69
C LEU A 591 12.86 25.59 -7.53
N CYS A 592 13.20 24.43 -6.98
CA CYS A 592 14.02 24.34 -5.77
C CYS A 592 15.11 23.29 -5.82
N ARG A 593 16.22 23.54 -5.11
CA ARG A 593 17.31 22.56 -4.95
C ARG A 593 17.87 22.02 -6.27
N ASN A 594 17.76 22.80 -7.32
CA ASN A 594 18.42 22.53 -8.59
C ASN A 594 19.79 23.19 -8.60
N TYR A 595 20.68 22.71 -9.46
CA TYR A 595 21.95 23.42 -9.66
C TYR A 595 21.71 24.83 -10.25
N ARG A 596 21.01 24.92 -11.38
CA ARG A 596 20.39 26.16 -11.85
C ARG A 596 18.89 25.95 -11.85
N ALA A 597 18.08 26.87 -11.33
CA ALA A 597 16.63 26.69 -11.42
C ALA A 597 16.18 26.90 -12.87
N ILE A 598 16.51 28.07 -13.44
CA ILE A 598 16.15 28.45 -14.80
C ILE A 598 17.40 28.89 -15.56
N SER A 599 17.60 28.33 -16.75
CA SER A 599 18.63 28.74 -17.71
C SER A 599 18.00 29.23 -18.99
N VAL A 600 18.48 30.35 -19.52
CA VAL A 600 18.07 30.86 -20.85
C VAL A 600 19.31 31.14 -21.71
N SER A 601 19.32 30.54 -22.90
CA SER A 601 20.31 30.77 -23.94
C SER A 601 19.60 31.07 -25.25
N THR A 602 19.72 32.29 -25.76
CA THR A 602 19.16 32.62 -27.06
C THR A 602 19.86 33.80 -27.72
N SER A 603 19.95 33.71 -29.04
CA SER A 603 20.30 34.80 -29.96
C SER A 603 19.08 35.31 -30.76
N ARG A 604 17.86 34.83 -30.44
CA ARG A 604 16.60 35.11 -31.15
C ARG A 604 15.72 36.14 -30.45
N SER A 605 14.85 36.79 -31.20
CA SER A 605 13.98 37.87 -30.69
C SER A 605 12.88 37.42 -29.73
N ALA A 606 12.65 36.11 -29.58
CA ALA A 606 11.67 35.54 -28.67
C ALA A 606 11.90 35.99 -27.23
N ILE A 607 10.82 36.24 -26.50
CA ILE A 607 10.87 36.67 -25.10
C ILE A 607 10.53 35.48 -24.20
N THR A 608 11.35 35.26 -23.18
CA THR A 608 11.04 34.35 -22.07
C THR A 608 10.49 35.17 -20.91
N THR A 609 9.26 34.89 -20.51
CA THR A 609 8.59 35.55 -19.37
C THR A 609 8.54 34.57 -18.20
N ILE A 610 9.10 34.98 -17.07
CA ILE A 610 9.04 34.27 -15.80
C ILE A 610 8.17 35.12 -14.87
N ARG A 611 7.07 34.57 -14.36
CA ARG A 611 6.17 35.34 -13.50
C ARG A 611 5.58 34.50 -12.39
N ASN A 612 5.34 35.11 -11.23
CA ASN A 612 4.66 34.42 -10.13
C ASN A 612 5.35 33.08 -9.80
N CYS A 613 6.68 32.99 -9.91
CA CYS A 613 7.39 31.75 -9.62
C CYS A 613 8.06 31.85 -8.25
N THR A 614 8.19 30.74 -7.55
CA THR A 614 9.05 30.62 -6.36
C THR A 614 10.31 29.86 -6.75
N VAL A 615 11.44 30.58 -6.83
CA VAL A 615 12.75 30.04 -7.22
C VAL A 615 13.66 30.07 -6.00
N ALA A 616 13.81 28.92 -5.32
CA ALA A 616 14.44 28.92 -4.00
C ALA A 616 15.44 27.80 -3.74
N TYR A 617 16.50 28.10 -2.98
CA TYR A 617 17.52 27.12 -2.57
C TYR A 617 18.19 26.37 -3.73
N ASN A 618 18.47 27.05 -4.83
CA ASN A 618 19.26 26.54 -5.97
C ASN A 618 20.68 27.12 -5.93
N SER A 619 21.67 26.49 -6.56
CA SER A 619 23.00 27.15 -6.67
C SER A 619 22.93 28.42 -7.51
N THR A 620 22.06 28.46 -8.53
CA THR A 620 21.72 29.69 -9.24
C THR A 620 20.23 29.74 -9.53
N GLY A 621 19.53 30.80 -9.12
CA GLY A 621 18.10 30.96 -9.40
C GLY A 621 17.83 31.15 -10.89
N LEU A 622 18.41 32.20 -11.48
CA LEU A 622 18.25 32.50 -12.91
C LEU A 622 19.60 32.74 -13.61
N GLN A 623 19.92 31.91 -14.60
CA GLN A 623 21.16 31.92 -15.39
C GLN A 623 20.93 32.42 -16.82
N PHE A 624 21.81 33.32 -17.28
CA PHE A 624 21.91 33.75 -18.68
C PHE A 624 23.22 33.29 -19.31
N TRP A 625 23.16 32.70 -20.51
CA TRP A 625 24.36 32.18 -21.20
C TRP A 625 25.07 33.24 -22.05
N ASP A 626 24.37 34.30 -22.44
CA ASP A 626 24.95 35.43 -23.16
C ASP A 626 24.20 36.74 -22.84
N SER A 627 24.78 37.86 -23.27
CA SER A 627 24.20 39.19 -23.05
C SER A 627 22.86 39.39 -23.76
N TYR A 628 22.60 38.64 -24.83
CA TYR A 628 21.38 38.77 -25.62
C TYR A 628 20.21 38.10 -24.92
N SER A 629 20.41 36.90 -24.38
CA SER A 629 19.51 36.14 -23.51
C SER A 629 18.98 36.97 -22.35
N LYS A 630 19.87 37.73 -21.69
CA LYS A 630 19.50 38.70 -20.65
C LYS A 630 18.46 39.71 -21.13
N SER A 631 18.65 40.29 -22.32
CA SER A 631 17.74 41.29 -22.89
C SER A 631 16.40 40.71 -23.38
N LYS A 632 16.30 39.38 -23.41
CA LYS A 632 15.15 38.61 -23.88
C LYS A 632 14.43 37.85 -22.77
N THR A 633 14.79 38.11 -21.52
CA THR A 633 14.14 37.51 -20.36
C THR A 633 13.57 38.60 -19.47
N VAL A 634 12.32 38.42 -19.06
CA VAL A 634 11.63 39.31 -18.12
C VAL A 634 11.15 38.48 -16.95
N ALA A 635 11.58 38.83 -15.74
CA ALA A 635 11.10 38.22 -14.51
C ALA A 635 10.22 39.22 -13.75
N LYS A 636 9.06 38.78 -13.27
CA LYS A 636 8.13 39.63 -12.53
C LYS A 636 7.40 38.88 -11.41
N SER A 637 6.97 39.55 -10.35
CA SER A 637 6.14 38.94 -9.29
C SER A 637 6.69 37.61 -8.76
N SER A 638 8.00 37.39 -8.80
CA SER A 638 8.61 36.09 -8.48
C SER A 638 9.49 36.20 -7.25
N ILE A 639 9.61 35.11 -6.49
CA ILE A 639 10.53 35.00 -5.37
C ILE A 639 11.84 34.37 -5.86
N PHE A 640 12.97 35.01 -5.57
CA PHE A 640 14.31 34.45 -5.68
C PHE A 640 14.95 34.50 -4.29
N TRP A 641 14.99 33.36 -3.61
CA TRP A 641 15.38 33.30 -2.20
C TRP A 641 16.18 32.05 -1.83
N GLY A 642 17.14 32.15 -0.93
CA GLY A 642 17.97 31.02 -0.49
C GLY A 642 18.93 30.46 -1.55
N ASN A 643 18.95 31.01 -2.77
CA ASN A 643 19.90 30.58 -3.81
C ASN A 643 21.32 31.10 -3.54
N ASP A 644 22.38 30.38 -3.94
CA ASP A 644 23.75 30.91 -3.78
C ASP A 644 23.95 32.16 -4.66
N THR A 645 23.49 32.08 -5.89
CA THR A 645 23.34 33.21 -6.81
C THR A 645 21.87 33.40 -7.16
N GLN A 646 21.24 34.47 -6.67
CA GLN A 646 19.82 34.73 -7.00
C GLN A 646 19.61 34.85 -8.51
N ILE A 647 20.36 35.73 -9.15
CA ILE A 647 20.28 36.02 -10.59
C ILE A 647 21.70 36.30 -11.10
N SER A 648 22.12 35.63 -12.16
CA SER A 648 23.51 35.65 -12.65
C SER A 648 23.96 36.98 -13.31
N SER A 649 23.08 37.97 -13.37
CA SER A 649 23.35 39.30 -13.92
C SER A 649 22.61 40.36 -13.13
N ALA A 650 23.25 41.49 -12.83
CA ALA A 650 22.66 42.62 -12.11
C ALA A 650 21.80 43.55 -12.99
N ASP A 651 21.81 43.35 -14.32
CA ASP A 651 21.09 44.19 -15.29
C ASP A 651 19.88 43.48 -15.93
N ALA A 652 19.43 42.35 -15.37
CA ALA A 652 18.26 41.67 -15.88
C ALA A 652 16.99 42.49 -15.57
N THR A 653 15.94 42.35 -16.39
CA THR A 653 14.68 43.05 -16.15
C THR A 653 13.85 42.28 -15.13
N VAL A 654 13.93 42.70 -13.86
CA VAL A 654 13.25 42.08 -12.72
C VAL A 654 12.41 43.14 -12.01
N THR A 655 11.09 42.96 -11.93
CA THR A 655 10.17 43.93 -11.30
C THR A 655 9.14 43.24 -10.41
N TYR A 656 8.56 43.96 -9.45
CA TYR A 656 7.55 43.42 -8.51
C TYR A 656 7.96 42.11 -7.82
N SER A 657 9.26 41.84 -7.69
CA SER A 657 9.78 40.54 -7.28
C SER A 657 10.42 40.62 -5.89
N CYS A 658 10.48 39.50 -5.18
CA CYS A 658 11.19 39.38 -3.92
C CYS A 658 12.55 38.74 -4.20
N VAL A 659 13.64 39.48 -3.97
CA VAL A 659 14.99 38.99 -4.22
C VAL A 659 15.84 39.15 -2.98
N GLN A 660 16.39 38.04 -2.47
CA GLN A 660 17.26 38.06 -1.30
C GLN A 660 18.48 38.97 -1.54
N GLY A 661 18.78 39.84 -0.57
CA GLY A 661 19.85 40.83 -0.70
C GLY A 661 19.49 42.05 -1.56
N GLY A 662 18.28 42.08 -2.15
CA GLY A 662 17.78 43.16 -2.99
C GLY A 662 18.22 43.06 -4.45
N TYR A 663 17.41 43.67 -5.34
CA TYR A 663 17.69 43.69 -6.77
C TYR A 663 17.12 44.95 -7.43
N THR A 664 17.87 45.54 -8.36
CA THR A 664 17.47 46.77 -9.04
C THR A 664 16.24 46.53 -9.92
N GLY A 665 15.18 47.31 -9.68
CA GLY A 665 13.94 47.21 -10.46
C GLY A 665 12.77 47.88 -9.76
N ALA A 666 11.70 48.16 -10.51
CA ALA A 666 10.52 48.80 -9.95
C ALA A 666 9.81 47.87 -8.96
N THR A 667 9.55 48.37 -7.75
CA THR A 667 8.70 47.71 -6.74
C THR A 667 9.20 46.31 -6.34
N ASN A 668 10.50 46.05 -6.45
CA ASN A 668 11.10 44.85 -5.87
C ASN A 668 11.18 44.99 -4.35
N VAL A 669 10.97 43.89 -3.64
CA VAL A 669 11.12 43.77 -2.20
C VAL A 669 12.29 42.83 -1.88
N SER A 670 12.79 42.89 -0.63
CA SER A 670 13.89 42.05 -0.15
C SER A 670 13.64 41.52 1.27
N GLY A 671 12.43 41.71 1.79
CA GLY A 671 12.03 41.13 3.06
C GLY A 671 11.90 39.61 2.94
N ASN A 672 12.04 38.91 4.06
CA ASN A 672 11.92 37.46 4.09
C ASN A 672 10.53 37.02 3.55
N PRO A 673 10.46 36.08 2.58
CA PRO A 673 9.21 35.47 2.15
C PRO A 673 8.50 34.68 3.25
N ASN A 674 9.19 34.33 4.35
CA ASN A 674 8.65 33.58 5.49
C ASN A 674 7.93 32.29 5.05
N PHE A 675 8.66 31.45 4.32
CA PHE A 675 8.21 30.10 4.01
C PHE A 675 7.98 29.29 5.29
N PHE A 676 6.93 28.48 5.35
CA PHE A 676 6.57 27.67 6.52
C PHE A 676 7.66 26.64 6.88
N ALA A 677 7.97 25.72 5.97
CA ALA A 677 8.99 24.68 6.19
C ALA A 677 9.74 24.36 4.88
N ALA A 678 10.60 25.29 4.46
CA ALA A 678 11.27 25.17 3.17
C ALA A 678 12.29 24.01 3.07
N ASP A 679 12.76 23.49 4.21
CA ASP A 679 13.54 22.26 4.35
C ASP A 679 12.68 21.00 4.11
N GLN A 680 11.37 21.09 4.32
CA GLN A 680 10.38 20.04 4.05
C GLN A 680 9.73 20.14 2.65
N ASN A 681 10.22 21.04 1.78
CA ASN A 681 9.63 21.41 0.47
C ASN A 681 8.34 22.23 0.54
N ASP A 682 8.00 22.79 1.70
CA ASP A 682 6.87 23.69 1.82
C ASP A 682 7.30 25.15 1.55
N PHE A 683 6.82 25.68 0.43
CA PHE A 683 7.11 27.02 -0.05
C PHE A 683 5.92 27.99 0.08
N HIS A 684 4.87 27.62 0.82
CA HIS A 684 3.77 28.52 1.15
C HIS A 684 4.28 29.72 1.94
N ILE A 685 3.74 30.90 1.65
CA ILE A 685 4.12 32.13 2.36
C ILE A 685 3.22 32.32 3.59
N SER A 686 3.81 32.57 4.76
CA SER A 686 3.02 32.81 5.98
C SER A 686 2.54 34.26 6.13
N SER A 687 1.58 34.50 7.03
CA SER A 687 0.91 35.80 7.27
C SER A 687 1.84 36.98 7.57
N GLY A 688 3.09 36.73 7.99
CA GLY A 688 4.12 37.76 8.21
C GLY A 688 4.92 38.15 6.96
N SER A 689 4.65 37.54 5.81
CA SER A 689 5.46 37.68 4.60
C SER A 689 5.35 39.06 3.96
N SER A 690 6.51 39.61 3.54
CA SER A 690 6.54 40.84 2.74
C SER A 690 6.08 40.66 1.28
N CYS A 691 5.84 39.41 0.88
CA CYS A 691 5.38 39.04 -0.47
C CYS A 691 3.86 39.21 -0.64
N ILE A 692 3.10 39.28 0.46
CA ILE A 692 1.64 39.39 0.44
C ILE A 692 1.20 40.72 -0.17
N ASN A 693 0.29 40.66 -1.14
CA ASN A 693 -0.28 41.74 -1.93
C ASN A 693 0.76 42.65 -2.60
N ALA A 694 1.96 42.13 -2.85
CA ALA A 694 3.11 42.90 -3.33
C ALA A 694 3.42 42.70 -4.83
N GLY A 695 2.80 41.73 -5.51
CA GLY A 695 3.02 41.40 -6.92
C GLY A 695 2.37 42.37 -7.92
N GLU A 696 2.61 42.20 -9.23
CA GLU A 696 2.31 43.18 -10.30
C GLU A 696 0.98 43.98 -10.14
N THR A 697 1.08 45.31 -10.18
CA THR A 697 -0.09 46.20 -10.08
C THR A 697 -0.99 46.08 -11.30
N GLY A 698 -2.30 45.88 -11.08
CA GLY A 698 -3.28 45.78 -12.17
C GLY A 698 -3.21 44.44 -12.93
N PHE A 699 -2.52 43.43 -12.38
CA PHE A 699 -2.55 42.09 -12.93
C PHE A 699 -3.97 41.52 -12.90
N THR A 700 -4.39 40.97 -14.04
CA THR A 700 -5.62 40.21 -14.19
C THR A 700 -5.23 38.79 -14.58
N PRO A 701 -5.50 37.78 -13.74
CA PRO A 701 -5.24 36.40 -14.09
C PRO A 701 -5.88 36.03 -15.43
N PRO A 702 -5.13 35.43 -16.36
CA PRO A 702 -5.70 34.71 -17.50
C PRO A 702 -6.80 33.73 -17.07
N ALA A 703 -7.77 33.49 -17.95
CA ALA A 703 -8.87 32.58 -17.65
C ALA A 703 -8.34 31.17 -17.32
N GLY A 704 -8.78 30.62 -16.18
CA GLY A 704 -8.37 29.30 -15.69
C GLY A 704 -6.98 29.24 -15.05
N GLU A 705 -6.32 30.38 -14.82
CA GLU A 705 -5.06 30.40 -14.09
C GLU A 705 -5.28 30.35 -12.57
N THR A 706 -4.65 29.39 -11.93
CA THR A 706 -4.64 29.17 -10.47
C THR A 706 -3.26 29.44 -9.88
N ASP A 707 -3.16 29.50 -8.56
CA ASP A 707 -1.87 29.33 -7.87
C ASP A 707 -1.39 27.86 -7.92
N ILE A 708 -0.29 27.59 -7.19
CA ILE A 708 0.36 26.27 -7.16
C ILE A 708 -0.55 25.20 -6.53
N ASP A 709 -1.49 25.57 -5.67
CA ASP A 709 -2.39 24.67 -4.93
C ASP A 709 -3.76 24.52 -5.61
N GLY A 710 -3.91 25.11 -6.81
CA GLY A 710 -5.16 25.10 -7.55
C GLY A 710 -6.17 26.17 -7.11
N GLY A 711 -5.81 27.01 -6.14
CA GLY A 711 -6.58 28.14 -5.65
C GLY A 711 -6.63 29.32 -6.62
N ALA A 712 -7.40 30.34 -6.25
CA ALA A 712 -7.55 31.53 -7.09
C ALA A 712 -6.24 32.32 -7.16
N ARG A 713 -5.68 32.50 -8.37
CA ARG A 713 -4.39 33.21 -8.58
C ARG A 713 -4.34 34.66 -8.07
N LYS A 714 -5.45 35.25 -7.64
CA LYS A 714 -5.47 36.58 -7.05
C LYS A 714 -6.36 36.58 -5.83
N VAL A 715 -5.75 36.64 -4.66
CA VAL A 715 -6.42 36.80 -3.37
C VAL A 715 -6.19 38.23 -2.86
N GLY A 716 -7.25 38.91 -2.43
CA GLY A 716 -7.17 40.30 -1.97
C GLY A 716 -7.01 41.34 -3.10
N THR A 717 -6.21 42.39 -2.85
CA THR A 717 -6.17 43.58 -3.71
C THR A 717 -5.22 43.43 -4.91
N ARG A 718 -4.15 42.66 -4.74
CA ARG A 718 -3.09 42.36 -5.71
C ARG A 718 -2.67 40.91 -5.51
N ILE A 719 -2.11 40.31 -6.55
CA ILE A 719 -1.46 39.01 -6.41
C ILE A 719 -0.29 39.11 -5.42
N ASP A 720 0.02 37.99 -4.80
CA ASP A 720 1.21 37.83 -4.01
C ASP A 720 2.43 37.67 -4.92
N ILE A 721 3.62 37.89 -4.36
CA ILE A 721 4.87 37.59 -5.05
C ILE A 721 5.19 36.12 -4.78
N GLY A 722 5.28 35.30 -5.82
CA GLY A 722 5.60 33.86 -5.70
C GLY A 722 4.61 32.97 -6.44
N ALA A 723 4.81 31.66 -6.32
CA ALA A 723 3.95 30.63 -6.90
C ALA A 723 2.65 30.41 -6.11
N ASP A 724 2.61 30.81 -4.85
CA ASP A 724 1.50 30.64 -3.93
C ASP A 724 0.80 31.99 -3.68
N GLU A 725 -0.51 31.99 -3.45
CA GLU A 725 -1.26 33.12 -2.87
C GLU A 725 -1.53 32.79 -1.40
N PHE A 726 -1.17 33.68 -0.49
CA PHE A 726 -1.58 33.55 0.90
C PHE A 726 -3.11 33.61 1.00
N ALA A 727 -3.71 32.44 1.21
CA ALA A 727 -5.10 32.28 1.56
C ALA A 727 -5.16 31.81 3.02
N ASN A 728 -6.05 32.42 3.82
CA ASN A 728 -6.38 31.88 5.14
C ASN A 728 -7.26 30.64 4.88
N THR A 729 -6.62 29.49 4.66
CA THR A 729 -7.30 28.23 4.34
C THR A 729 -7.72 27.49 5.60
N PRO A 730 -8.84 26.73 5.56
CA PRO A 730 -9.23 25.85 6.65
C PRO A 730 -8.30 24.64 6.86
N ASP A 731 -7.44 24.34 5.89
CA ASP A 731 -6.35 23.37 6.03
C ASP A 731 -5.22 24.02 6.85
N PHE A 732 -5.23 23.76 8.14
CA PHE A 732 -4.31 24.35 9.12
C PHE A 732 -3.08 23.49 9.36
N ASN A 733 -3.17 22.19 9.07
CA ASN A 733 -2.04 21.27 9.16
C ASN A 733 -1.25 21.19 7.84
N HIS A 734 -1.78 21.77 6.76
CA HIS A 734 -1.20 21.85 5.43
C HIS A 734 -0.93 20.46 4.82
N ASP A 735 -1.84 19.50 5.05
CA ASP A 735 -1.81 18.16 4.46
C ASP A 735 -2.59 18.05 3.12
N ASP A 736 -2.98 19.20 2.57
CA ASP A 736 -3.80 19.39 1.37
C ASP A 736 -5.25 18.86 1.50
N THR A 737 -5.66 18.40 2.69
CA THR A 737 -6.98 17.83 2.97
C THR A 737 -7.57 18.42 4.24
N VAL A 738 -8.56 19.32 4.11
CA VAL A 738 -9.29 19.78 5.29
C VAL A 738 -10.04 18.61 5.93
N ASN A 739 -9.59 18.18 7.10
CA ASN A 739 -10.13 17.00 7.76
C ASN A 739 -10.25 17.21 9.27
N PHE A 740 -10.50 16.14 10.02
CA PHE A 740 -10.68 16.21 11.46
C PHE A 740 -9.46 16.75 12.21
N ILE A 741 -8.25 16.65 11.63
CA ILE A 741 -7.04 17.24 12.20
C ILE A 741 -7.16 18.77 12.19
N ASP A 742 -7.61 19.36 11.08
CA ASP A 742 -7.82 20.80 10.99
C ASP A 742 -9.00 21.26 11.84
N TYR A 743 -10.07 20.47 11.89
CA TYR A 743 -11.20 20.75 12.77
C TYR A 743 -10.76 20.77 14.23
N ALA A 744 -9.90 19.83 14.65
CA ALA A 744 -9.36 19.81 16.00
C ALA A 744 -8.52 21.06 16.30
N MET A 745 -7.81 21.61 15.31
CA MET A 745 -7.07 22.87 15.44
C MET A 745 -8.00 24.07 15.58
N LEU A 746 -9.08 24.16 14.79
CA LEU A 746 -10.13 25.19 14.92
C LEU A 746 -10.83 25.11 16.29
N ALA A 747 -11.23 23.90 16.68
CA ALA A 747 -11.91 23.63 17.95
C ALA A 747 -11.01 23.94 19.15
N GLY A 748 -9.69 23.70 19.03
CA GLY A 748 -8.71 23.99 20.07
C GLY A 748 -8.59 25.47 20.43
N VAL A 749 -8.97 26.37 19.52
CA VAL A 749 -8.96 27.83 19.74
C VAL A 749 -10.36 28.44 19.80
N TRP A 750 -11.39 27.60 19.94
CA TRP A 750 -12.79 28.02 19.90
C TRP A 750 -13.14 29.06 20.97
N GLY A 751 -13.88 30.10 20.58
CA GLY A 751 -14.34 31.16 21.47
C GLY A 751 -13.28 32.18 21.90
N GLN A 752 -12.05 32.09 21.38
CA GLN A 752 -11.02 33.10 21.63
C GLN A 752 -11.38 34.44 20.98
N THR A 753 -11.08 35.55 21.66
CA THR A 753 -11.31 36.93 21.18
C THR A 753 -9.99 37.68 21.05
N GLY A 754 -9.83 38.50 20.01
CA GLY A 754 -8.56 39.11 19.63
C GLY A 754 -7.56 38.13 19.01
N TYR A 755 -8.05 37.00 18.48
CA TYR A 755 -7.22 36.01 17.78
C TYR A 755 -6.80 36.56 16.41
N ASN A 756 -5.56 36.26 15.98
CA ASN A 756 -4.99 36.71 14.70
C ASN A 756 -4.16 35.58 14.05
N GLY A 757 -4.54 34.33 14.31
CA GLY A 757 -3.95 33.13 13.71
C GLY A 757 -4.81 32.58 12.58
N ALA A 758 -4.37 31.48 11.97
CA ALA A 758 -5.00 30.91 10.76
C ALA A 758 -6.48 30.53 10.94
N CYS A 759 -6.89 30.14 12.16
CA CYS A 759 -8.24 29.70 12.46
C CYS A 759 -9.33 30.80 12.45
N ASP A 760 -8.97 32.08 12.39
CA ASP A 760 -9.93 33.19 12.18
C ASP A 760 -10.22 33.32 10.67
N LEU A 761 -10.94 32.33 10.15
CA LEU A 761 -11.28 32.21 8.73
C LEU A 761 -12.23 33.33 8.29
N TYR A 762 -13.09 33.81 9.18
CA TYR A 762 -14.03 34.91 8.92
C TYR A 762 -13.38 36.29 9.07
N GLY A 763 -12.26 36.39 9.78
CA GLY A 763 -11.44 37.59 9.90
C GLY A 763 -12.04 38.66 10.81
N ASP A 764 -12.88 38.28 11.77
CA ASP A 764 -13.52 39.20 12.73
C ASP A 764 -12.78 39.28 14.08
N GLY A 765 -11.68 38.52 14.22
CA GLY A 765 -10.85 38.44 15.40
C GLY A 765 -11.43 37.57 16.52
N THR A 766 -12.51 36.81 16.27
CA THR A 766 -13.17 35.95 17.25
C THR A 766 -13.47 34.57 16.67
N ILE A 767 -12.90 33.49 17.23
CA ILE A 767 -13.17 32.14 16.72
C ILE A 767 -14.58 31.70 17.10
N ASN A 768 -15.48 31.59 16.12
CA ASN A 768 -16.90 31.36 16.33
C ASN A 768 -17.58 30.60 15.17
N ASN A 769 -18.92 30.53 15.20
CA ASN A 769 -19.72 29.82 14.20
C ASN A 769 -19.52 30.34 12.76
N TYR A 770 -19.09 31.59 12.57
CA TYR A 770 -18.74 32.12 11.25
C TYR A 770 -17.46 31.49 10.70
N ASP A 771 -16.45 31.24 11.54
CA ASP A 771 -15.22 30.55 11.13
C ASP A 771 -15.49 29.08 10.83
N LEU A 772 -16.33 28.42 11.63
CA LEU A 772 -16.81 27.07 11.31
C LEU A 772 -17.61 27.05 10.01
N GLY A 773 -18.37 28.11 9.74
CA GLY A 773 -19.06 28.30 8.48
C GLY A 773 -18.14 28.38 7.26
N GLU A 774 -16.99 29.05 7.38
CA GLU A 774 -15.96 29.07 6.34
C GLU A 774 -15.17 27.75 6.27
N PHE A 775 -14.96 27.07 7.41
CA PHE A 775 -14.26 25.80 7.49
C PHE A 775 -14.99 24.67 6.75
N VAL A 776 -16.31 24.54 6.99
CA VAL A 776 -17.15 23.47 6.41
C VAL A 776 -17.20 23.54 4.87
N LYS A 777 -17.07 24.73 4.27
CA LYS A 777 -17.08 24.89 2.81
C LYS A 777 -15.91 24.19 2.12
N GLU A 778 -14.83 23.93 2.84
CA GLU A 778 -13.65 23.25 2.31
C GLU A 778 -13.49 21.85 2.93
N TRP A 779 -14.46 21.34 3.68
CA TRP A 779 -14.37 20.02 4.34
C TRP A 779 -14.16 18.88 3.35
N LEU A 780 -13.14 18.05 3.61
CA LEU A 780 -12.65 16.97 2.74
C LEU A 780 -12.36 17.42 1.31
N VAL A 781 -12.29 18.74 1.05
CA VAL A 781 -11.74 19.27 -0.18
C VAL A 781 -10.26 18.96 -0.14
N THR A 782 -9.90 17.84 -0.74
CA THR A 782 -8.51 17.57 -1.09
C THR A 782 -8.18 18.50 -2.24
N ARG A 783 -7.31 19.48 -2.00
CA ARG A 783 -6.70 20.22 -3.11
C ARG A 783 -5.74 19.23 -3.76
N SER A 784 -6.27 18.53 -4.76
CA SER A 784 -5.57 17.44 -5.46
C SER A 784 -4.21 17.93 -5.99
N PHE A 785 -3.16 17.72 -5.20
CA PHE A 785 -2.05 16.92 -5.66
C PHE A 785 -2.53 15.47 -5.66
N GLY A 786 -2.52 14.80 -6.81
CA GLY A 786 -2.91 13.38 -6.87
C GLY A 786 -2.13 12.59 -5.82
N ALA A 787 -2.84 11.84 -4.97
CA ALA A 787 -2.39 11.09 -3.79
C ALA A 787 -1.17 10.16 -4.01
N GLY A 788 -0.01 10.74 -4.28
CA GLY A 788 1.26 10.08 -4.56
C GLY A 788 2.40 11.08 -4.83
N SER A 789 2.26 12.33 -4.37
CA SER A 789 3.07 13.49 -4.78
C SER A 789 4.22 13.85 -3.83
N PHE A 790 4.30 13.28 -2.62
CA PHE A 790 5.43 13.52 -1.72
C PHE A 790 6.23 12.24 -1.52
N LEU A 791 7.57 12.36 -1.64
CA LEU A 791 8.48 11.33 -1.11
C LEU A 791 8.30 11.32 0.40
N SER A 792 8.11 10.15 0.99
CA SER A 792 8.37 9.99 2.42
C SER A 792 9.83 10.38 2.74
N MET A 793 10.15 10.75 3.99
CA MET A 793 11.52 11.09 4.39
C MET A 793 12.55 10.00 4.03
N ALA A 794 12.11 8.74 3.98
CA ALA A 794 12.90 7.60 3.52
C ALA A 794 13.27 7.67 2.02
N GLU A 795 12.35 8.07 1.16
CA GLU A 795 12.59 8.15 -0.29
C GLU A 795 13.34 9.45 -0.69
N PHE A 796 13.29 10.49 0.16
CA PHE A 796 14.14 11.68 0.03
C PHE A 796 15.59 11.40 0.45
N ASN A 797 15.81 10.55 1.46
CA ASN A 797 17.15 10.14 1.89
C ASN A 797 17.82 9.16 0.90
N ASP A 798 17.05 8.25 0.28
CA ASP A 798 17.51 7.41 -0.84
C ASP A 798 17.96 8.25 -2.04
N PHE A 799 17.25 9.36 -2.30
CA PHE A 799 17.61 10.31 -3.33
C PHE A 799 18.89 11.10 -2.99
N LEU A 800 19.14 11.42 -1.72
CA LEU A 800 20.38 12.08 -1.28
C LEU A 800 21.59 11.13 -1.25
N ALA A 801 21.38 9.83 -1.07
CA ALA A 801 22.43 8.81 -1.14
C ALA A 801 22.99 8.61 -2.56
N ASP A 802 22.14 8.67 -3.60
CA ASP A 802 22.55 8.49 -5.01
C ASP A 802 23.24 9.74 -5.60
N VAL A 803 23.05 10.90 -4.99
CA VAL A 803 23.59 12.19 -5.46
C VAL A 803 25.03 12.44 -4.99
N ASN A 804 25.47 11.79 -3.89
CA ASN A 804 26.80 12.00 -3.31
C ASN A 804 27.91 11.13 -3.93
N ASP A 805 27.60 10.21 -4.86
CA ASP A 805 28.58 9.30 -5.50
C ASP A 805 29.26 9.87 -6.77
N VAL A 806 29.08 11.16 -7.08
CA VAL A 806 29.60 11.73 -8.35
C VAL A 806 30.74 12.74 -8.25
N ASN A 807 31.28 13.08 -7.08
CA ASN A 807 32.37 14.06 -7.01
C ASN A 807 33.57 13.66 -6.14
N GLU A 808 34.31 12.65 -6.58
CA GLU A 808 35.76 12.68 -6.41
C GLU A 808 36.45 13.33 -7.62
N PRO A 809 37.16 14.44 -7.39
CA PRO A 809 38.45 14.62 -8.04
C PRO A 809 39.52 14.91 -6.99
N ASN A 810 40.48 13.98 -6.88
CA ASN A 810 41.83 14.08 -6.31
C ASN A 810 42.17 15.39 -5.54
N GLU A 811 42.38 15.24 -4.23
CA GLU A 811 42.84 16.29 -3.31
C GLU A 811 44.13 17.02 -3.75
N PRO A 812 44.36 18.23 -3.20
CA PRO A 812 45.27 18.28 -2.05
C PRO A 812 44.84 19.24 -0.92
N ASN A 813 44.73 18.67 0.28
CA ASN A 813 45.06 19.22 1.62
C ASN A 813 44.70 20.68 1.95
N GLU A 814 43.81 20.86 2.93
CA GLU A 814 43.99 21.64 4.18
C GLU A 814 42.73 21.44 5.08
N PRO A 815 42.81 21.58 6.40
CA PRO A 815 42.75 20.49 7.37
C PRO A 815 41.39 20.32 8.07
N ASN A 816 41.01 19.05 8.25
CA ASN A 816 40.02 18.48 9.18
C ASN A 816 39.14 19.50 9.94
N GLU A 817 37.96 19.77 9.41
CA GLU A 817 36.81 19.93 10.29
C GLU A 817 36.54 18.58 10.98
N PRO A 818 36.10 18.55 12.24
CA PRO A 818 35.78 17.30 12.91
C PRO A 818 34.68 16.62 12.10
N VAL A 819 34.92 15.35 11.73
CA VAL A 819 33.88 14.47 11.20
C VAL A 819 32.75 14.50 12.21
N GLU A 820 31.61 15.09 11.84
CA GLU A 820 30.36 14.93 12.58
C GLU A 820 30.17 13.42 12.80
N PRO A 821 29.90 12.96 14.04
CA PRO A 821 29.78 11.53 14.32
C PRO A 821 28.72 10.94 13.41
N GLN A 822 29.08 9.87 12.68
CA GLN A 822 28.13 9.16 11.83
C GLN A 822 26.99 8.65 12.73
N THR A 823 25.79 9.18 12.54
CA THR A 823 24.58 8.74 13.24
C THR A 823 24.11 7.45 12.61
N ALA A 824 24.18 6.35 13.36
CA ALA A 824 23.85 5.02 12.84
C ALA A 824 23.49 4.01 13.94
N LEU A 825 23.27 4.45 15.19
CA LEU A 825 22.76 3.60 16.26
C LEU A 825 21.32 3.97 16.60
N HIS A 826 20.47 2.97 16.82
CA HIS A 826 19.03 3.14 16.99
C HIS A 826 18.54 2.33 18.19
N LEU A 827 17.60 2.88 18.96
CA LEU A 827 16.86 2.09 19.94
C LEU A 827 15.53 1.67 19.33
N VAL A 828 15.34 0.36 19.15
CA VAL A 828 14.13 -0.20 18.55
C VAL A 828 13.42 -1.07 19.59
N CYS A 829 12.20 -0.68 19.94
CA CYS A 829 11.38 -1.43 20.88
C CYS A 829 10.44 -2.36 20.13
N GLU A 830 10.26 -3.59 20.63
CA GLU A 830 9.29 -4.55 20.06
C GLU A 830 7.85 -4.05 20.14
N ASN A 831 7.53 -3.25 21.15
CA ASN A 831 6.23 -2.61 21.32
C ASN A 831 6.37 -1.29 22.09
N LEU A 832 6.10 -0.16 21.42
CA LEU A 832 6.10 1.16 22.07
C LEU A 832 4.88 1.39 23.00
N TYR A 833 3.85 0.54 22.88
CA TYR A 833 2.62 0.58 23.68
C TYR A 833 2.40 -0.77 24.38
N PRO A 834 3.28 -1.15 25.31
CA PRO A 834 3.18 -2.42 26.02
C PRO A 834 1.94 -2.46 26.94
N ASP A 835 1.28 -3.62 27.00
CA ASP A 835 0.20 -3.85 27.97
C ASP A 835 0.75 -3.70 29.41
N PRO A 836 -0.02 -3.12 30.35
CA PRO A 836 0.40 -3.04 31.75
C PRO A 836 0.81 -4.41 32.34
N ASN A 837 1.98 -4.46 32.99
CA ASN A 837 2.63 -5.65 33.56
C ASN A 837 3.14 -6.66 32.53
N SER A 838 3.69 -6.18 31.41
CA SER A 838 4.33 -7.01 30.38
C SER A 838 5.85 -6.79 30.33
N ASP A 839 6.58 -7.79 29.85
CA ASP A 839 8.00 -7.66 29.55
C ASP A 839 8.20 -7.09 28.15
N VAL A 840 9.15 -6.18 28.00
CA VAL A 840 9.44 -5.46 26.77
C VAL A 840 10.93 -5.53 26.48
N THR A 841 11.29 -5.93 25.26
CA THR A 841 12.67 -5.92 24.79
C THR A 841 12.93 -4.67 23.96
N VAL A 842 14.06 -4.02 24.23
CA VAL A 842 14.56 -2.85 23.51
C VAL A 842 15.89 -3.23 22.89
N TYR A 843 15.90 -3.33 21.57
CA TYR A 843 17.10 -3.61 20.78
C TYR A 843 17.89 -2.34 20.51
N VAL A 844 19.19 -2.51 20.41
CA VAL A 844 20.14 -1.53 19.91
C VAL A 844 20.48 -1.98 18.51
N GLN A 845 20.08 -1.21 17.50
CA GLN A 845 20.37 -1.49 16.09
C GLN A 845 21.48 -0.61 15.56
N SER A 846 22.30 -1.14 14.67
CA SER A 846 23.36 -0.39 13.99
C SER A 846 23.24 -0.48 12.48
N ASP A 847 23.18 0.67 11.82
CA ASP A 847 23.16 0.77 10.35
C ASP A 847 24.57 0.78 9.75
N VAL A 848 25.60 0.94 10.59
CA VAL A 848 27.01 0.85 10.23
C VAL A 848 27.67 -0.34 10.90
N SER A 849 28.74 -0.86 10.28
CA SER A 849 29.54 -1.90 10.91
C SER A 849 30.27 -1.32 12.13
N LEU A 850 29.96 -1.85 13.32
CA LEU A 850 30.64 -1.48 14.55
C LEU A 850 31.92 -2.32 14.76
N LEU A 851 32.90 -1.74 15.45
CA LEU A 851 34.10 -2.41 16.00
C LEU A 851 33.94 -2.64 17.49
N CYS A 852 33.34 -1.70 18.21
CA CYS A 852 33.07 -1.87 19.62
C CYS A 852 31.78 -1.17 20.07
N MET A 853 31.18 -1.65 21.16
CA MET A 853 29.99 -1.04 21.75
C MET A 853 30.08 -1.06 23.27
N GLY A 854 29.78 0.09 23.88
CA GLY A 854 29.57 0.24 25.32
C GLY A 854 28.43 1.22 25.52
N LEU A 855 27.39 0.77 26.24
CA LEU A 855 26.11 1.49 26.25
C LEU A 855 25.45 1.41 27.62
N GLY A 856 25.17 2.58 28.20
CA GLY A 856 24.38 2.73 29.43
C GLY A 856 23.00 3.29 29.16
N ILE A 857 21.97 2.70 29.76
CA ILE A 857 20.60 3.22 29.74
C ILE A 857 20.07 3.46 31.16
N VAL A 858 19.17 4.44 31.29
CA VAL A 858 18.34 4.68 32.48
C VAL A 858 16.88 4.53 32.08
N VAL A 859 16.09 3.93 32.96
CA VAL A 859 14.64 3.80 32.83
C VAL A 859 13.99 4.65 33.91
N ASP A 860 13.20 5.64 33.49
CA ASP A 860 12.41 6.51 34.35
C ASP A 860 10.91 6.26 34.10
N GLY A 861 10.10 6.25 35.16
CA GLY A 861 8.70 5.81 35.11
C GLY A 861 8.45 4.45 35.77
N ASN A 862 7.23 3.92 35.63
CA ASN A 862 6.82 2.70 36.34
C ASN A 862 7.17 1.42 35.54
N ALA A 863 8.47 1.20 35.35
CA ALA A 863 9.06 -0.01 34.81
C ALA A 863 10.37 -0.34 35.53
N THR A 864 10.82 -1.59 35.41
CA THR A 864 12.09 -2.05 35.98
C THR A 864 12.90 -2.82 34.95
N VAL A 865 14.18 -2.50 34.77
CA VAL A 865 15.09 -3.30 33.96
C VAL A 865 15.24 -4.68 34.57
N THR A 866 14.90 -5.72 33.81
CA THR A 866 14.93 -7.12 34.22
C THR A 866 16.08 -7.89 33.60
N GLY A 867 16.69 -7.38 32.53
CA GLY A 867 17.84 -7.99 31.89
C GLY A 867 18.51 -7.07 30.87
N ALA A 868 19.68 -7.48 30.43
CA ALA A 868 20.44 -6.87 29.36
C ALA A 868 21.33 -7.94 28.73
N MET A 869 21.78 -7.68 27.50
CA MET A 869 22.66 -8.61 26.80
C MET A 869 23.93 -8.90 27.61
N GLY A 870 24.24 -10.19 27.80
CA GLY A 870 25.45 -10.65 28.48
C GLY A 870 26.34 -11.56 27.64
N ILE A 871 27.38 -12.12 28.27
CA ILE A 871 28.41 -12.93 27.59
C ILE A 871 27.85 -14.18 26.87
N ALA A 872 26.72 -14.71 27.34
CA ALA A 872 26.06 -15.87 26.75
C ALA A 872 25.38 -15.54 25.40
N ASP A 873 24.93 -14.30 25.23
CA ASP A 873 24.14 -13.85 24.07
C ASP A 873 25.03 -13.25 22.97
N CYS A 874 26.29 -12.93 23.29
CA CYS A 874 27.26 -12.30 22.39
C CYS A 874 27.34 -13.03 21.02
N ASN A 875 27.39 -14.36 21.00
CA ASN A 875 27.49 -15.11 19.74
C ASN A 875 26.27 -14.93 18.81
N GLN A 876 25.09 -14.63 19.35
CA GLN A 876 23.85 -14.44 18.58
C GLN A 876 23.87 -13.13 17.78
N PHE A 877 24.55 -12.10 18.32
CA PHE A 877 24.66 -10.78 17.69
C PHE A 877 26.01 -10.57 16.98
N GLY A 878 26.87 -11.62 16.93
CA GLY A 878 28.15 -11.62 16.21
C GLY A 878 29.36 -11.14 17.01
N TRP A 879 29.31 -11.22 18.34
CA TRP A 879 30.21 -10.54 19.29
C TRP A 879 31.26 -11.47 19.90
N ASP A 880 32.51 -11.00 20.07
CA ASP A 880 33.56 -11.75 20.78
C ASP A 880 33.49 -11.53 22.31
N PRO A 881 33.28 -12.58 23.13
CA PRO A 881 33.16 -12.47 24.59
C PRO A 881 34.48 -12.14 25.33
N SER A 882 35.57 -11.80 24.62
CA SER A 882 36.92 -11.65 25.19
C SER A 882 37.15 -10.37 26.01
N TRP A 883 36.26 -9.39 25.92
CA TRP A 883 36.21 -8.20 26.78
C TRP A 883 35.02 -8.37 27.73
N GLY A 884 35.22 -8.21 29.04
CA GLY A 884 34.21 -8.58 30.05
C GLY A 884 32.85 -7.93 29.79
N SER A 885 31.87 -8.75 29.39
CA SER A 885 30.62 -8.33 28.75
C SER A 885 29.34 -8.65 29.54
N ASP A 886 29.46 -9.04 30.81
CA ASP A 886 28.28 -9.16 31.66
C ASP A 886 27.70 -7.76 31.93
N PRO A 887 26.40 -7.57 31.76
CA PRO A 887 25.78 -6.27 31.95
C PRO A 887 25.75 -5.94 33.45
N ASP A 888 25.94 -4.66 33.75
CA ASP A 888 25.75 -4.14 35.11
C ASP A 888 24.33 -3.57 35.20
N ILE A 889 23.46 -4.22 35.98
CA ILE A 889 22.07 -3.79 36.17
C ILE A 889 21.92 -3.33 37.62
N ASP A 890 21.37 -2.14 37.80
CA ASP A 890 21.09 -1.59 39.13
C ASP A 890 20.24 -2.56 39.97
N PRO A 891 20.54 -2.77 41.26
CA PRO A 891 19.72 -3.61 42.13
C PRO A 891 18.25 -3.16 42.26
N ASN A 892 17.92 -1.90 41.92
CA ASN A 892 16.54 -1.41 41.90
C ASN A 892 15.91 -1.42 40.49
N GLY A 893 16.63 -1.89 39.46
CA GLY A 893 16.14 -1.99 38.09
C GLY A 893 15.95 -0.64 37.39
N THR A 894 16.66 0.41 37.82
CA THR A 894 16.49 1.77 37.26
C THR A 894 17.47 2.11 36.14
N TRP A 895 18.56 1.36 35.99
CA TRP A 895 19.53 1.54 34.92
C TRP A 895 20.26 0.23 34.62
N ALA A 896 20.81 0.12 33.42
CA ALA A 896 21.66 -0.99 33.02
C ALA A 896 22.76 -0.54 32.06
N TYR A 897 23.89 -1.25 32.09
CA TYR A 897 25.04 -0.96 31.24
C TYR A 897 25.57 -2.22 30.56
N ILE A 898 25.67 -2.20 29.23
CA ILE A 898 26.31 -3.24 28.41
C ILE A 898 27.79 -2.86 28.24
N SER A 899 28.68 -3.67 28.80
CA SER A 899 30.12 -3.37 28.83
C SER A 899 30.88 -3.87 27.61
N GLY A 900 31.39 -2.93 26.81
CA GLY A 900 32.62 -3.03 26.03
C GLY A 900 32.84 -4.31 25.23
N VAL A 901 32.10 -4.49 24.14
CA VAL A 901 32.20 -5.70 23.32
C VAL A 901 32.74 -5.39 21.94
N ASN A 902 33.52 -6.32 21.35
CA ASN A 902 34.25 -6.15 20.11
C ASN A 902 33.64 -6.97 18.96
N LEU A 903 33.55 -6.36 17.78
CA LEU A 903 33.03 -6.91 16.55
C LEU A 903 34.17 -7.13 15.55
N SER A 904 34.22 -8.30 14.90
CA SER A 904 35.19 -8.59 13.84
C SER A 904 34.88 -7.92 12.50
N GLY A 905 34.29 -6.71 12.53
CA GLY A 905 34.20 -5.81 11.39
C GLY A 905 32.96 -5.91 10.48
N SER A 906 31.84 -6.49 10.93
CA SER A 906 30.65 -6.65 10.08
C SER A 906 29.29 -6.68 10.80
N GLY A 907 29.17 -6.06 11.99
CA GLY A 907 27.90 -6.05 12.74
C GLY A 907 26.99 -4.90 12.32
N THR A 908 25.97 -5.19 11.51
CA THR A 908 24.84 -4.29 11.18
C THR A 908 23.51 -4.99 11.55
N GLY A 909 22.46 -4.25 11.90
CA GLY A 909 21.20 -4.78 12.43
C GLY A 909 21.19 -4.79 13.96
N ASP A 910 20.47 -5.71 14.60
CA ASP A 910 20.46 -5.82 16.07
C ASP A 910 21.87 -6.14 16.58
N VAL A 911 22.45 -5.23 17.35
CA VAL A 911 23.78 -5.34 17.94
C VAL A 911 23.74 -5.43 19.46
N GLY A 912 22.61 -5.18 20.11
CA GLY A 912 22.45 -5.43 21.55
C GLY A 912 21.00 -5.33 21.99
N TYR A 913 20.72 -5.59 23.27
CA TYR A 913 19.37 -5.44 23.80
C TYR A 913 19.33 -5.23 25.33
N PHE A 914 18.22 -4.64 25.80
CA PHE A 914 17.80 -4.56 27.19
C PHE A 914 16.37 -5.10 27.34
N THR A 915 16.07 -5.75 28.45
CA THR A 915 14.70 -6.16 28.79
C THR A 915 14.22 -5.42 30.01
N ILE A 916 12.98 -4.93 29.95
CA ILE A 916 12.32 -4.25 31.05
C ILE A 916 10.99 -4.95 31.35
N HIS A 917 10.56 -4.92 32.61
CA HIS A 917 9.19 -5.20 33.00
C HIS A 917 8.43 -3.88 33.09
N TYR A 918 7.54 -3.64 32.14
CA TYR A 918 6.68 -2.47 32.07
C TYR A 918 5.44 -2.70 32.95
N ASN A 919 5.24 -1.89 33.99
CA ASN A 919 4.09 -2.04 34.87
C ASN A 919 2.90 -1.18 34.40
N SER A 920 3.09 0.13 34.19
CA SER A 920 2.06 1.03 33.64
C SER A 920 2.58 2.46 33.38
N GLY A 921 1.82 3.28 32.64
CA GLY A 921 2.08 4.71 32.45
C GLY A 921 3.33 5.02 31.59
N PRO A 922 3.59 6.29 31.25
CA PRO A 922 4.73 6.65 30.43
C PRO A 922 6.04 6.27 31.13
N VAL A 923 6.89 5.54 30.40
CA VAL A 923 8.21 5.08 30.82
C VAL A 923 9.22 5.57 29.80
N THR A 924 10.18 6.38 30.22
CA THR A 924 11.23 6.91 29.34
C THR A 924 12.50 6.11 29.53
N ILE A 925 13.08 5.63 28.43
CA ILE A 925 14.38 4.97 28.41
C ILE A 925 15.36 5.93 27.75
N THR A 926 16.44 6.25 28.45
CA THR A 926 17.44 7.25 27.99
C THR A 926 18.83 6.65 27.96
N VAL A 927 19.55 6.85 26.86
CA VAL A 927 20.98 6.57 26.72
C VAL A 927 21.76 7.60 27.52
N ILE A 928 22.51 7.15 28.51
CA ILE A 928 23.29 8.02 29.42
C ILE A 928 24.81 7.95 29.19
N ASP A 929 25.27 6.93 28.47
CA ASP A 929 26.67 6.77 28.08
C ASP A 929 26.75 5.93 26.81
N ASN A 930 27.55 6.37 25.85
CA ASN A 930 27.77 5.69 24.58
C ASN A 930 29.25 5.80 24.20
N SER A 931 29.97 4.70 24.33
CA SER A 931 31.38 4.57 23.98
C SER A 931 31.59 3.67 22.75
N SER A 932 30.62 3.66 21.83
CA SER A 932 30.61 2.79 20.66
C SER A 932 31.46 3.34 19.52
N GLY A 933 32.17 2.46 18.83
CA GLY A 933 33.07 2.81 17.73
C GLY A 933 32.81 1.98 16.47
N ASP A 934 32.87 2.61 15.30
CA ASP A 934 32.78 1.94 14.00
C ASP A 934 34.03 1.08 13.70
N VAL A 935 34.02 0.33 12.59
CA VAL A 935 35.20 -0.44 12.10
C VAL A 935 36.48 0.38 11.94
N ASN A 936 36.40 1.70 11.88
CA ASN A 936 37.52 2.64 11.78
C ASN A 936 37.86 3.31 13.13
N SER A 937 37.29 2.83 14.23
CA SER A 937 37.43 3.39 15.59
C SER A 937 36.93 4.83 15.76
N GLN A 938 36.00 5.28 14.92
CA GLN A 938 35.30 6.56 15.06
C GLN A 938 34.07 6.41 15.96
N PRO A 939 33.72 7.41 16.80
CA PRO A 939 32.52 7.36 17.64
C PRO A 939 31.25 7.27 16.79
N VAL A 940 30.30 6.42 17.19
CA VAL A 940 28.99 6.29 16.55
C VAL A 940 27.91 6.80 17.49
N ALA A 941 27.06 7.73 17.02
CA ALA A 941 26.01 8.36 17.82
C ALA A 941 24.64 7.74 17.55
N PHE A 942 23.73 7.86 18.52
CA PHE A 942 22.34 7.47 18.35
C PHE A 942 21.57 8.48 17.50
N ASP A 943 20.62 8.00 16.69
CA ASP A 943 19.62 8.81 16.00
C ASP A 943 18.73 9.58 16.98
N SER A 944 18.40 8.95 18.11
CA SER A 944 17.72 9.49 19.27
C SER A 944 18.28 8.87 20.54
N ASN A 945 18.66 9.70 21.51
CA ASN A 945 19.17 9.23 22.80
C ASN A 945 18.08 8.74 23.76
N SER A 946 16.80 8.73 23.36
CA SER A 946 15.71 8.27 24.23
C SER A 946 14.49 7.75 23.47
N ILE A 947 13.77 6.81 24.09
CA ILE A 947 12.47 6.32 23.63
C ILE A 947 11.46 6.36 24.79
N ILE A 948 10.16 6.49 24.47
CA ILE A 948 9.07 6.53 25.46
C ILE A 948 8.13 5.35 25.21
N LEU A 949 7.83 4.60 26.27
CA LEU A 949 6.93 3.45 26.27
C LEU A 949 5.67 3.77 27.06
N GLY A 950 4.52 3.32 26.57
CA GLY A 950 3.28 3.39 27.35
C GLY A 950 2.78 4.81 27.64
N GLY A 951 3.33 5.82 26.95
CA GLY A 951 2.73 7.13 26.86
C GLY A 951 1.56 7.08 25.87
N GLU A 952 0.44 7.73 26.19
CA GLU A 952 -0.51 8.17 25.16
C GLU A 952 0.28 8.97 24.12
N GLN A 953 -0.09 8.89 22.82
CA GLN A 953 0.59 9.63 21.77
C GLN A 953 0.65 11.13 22.11
N GLN A 954 1.74 11.52 22.77
CA GLN A 954 2.14 12.90 22.90
C GLN A 954 2.80 13.25 21.58
N MET A 955 2.02 13.81 20.67
CA MET A 955 2.56 14.87 19.82
C MET A 955 3.15 15.92 20.76
N MET A 956 4.48 15.97 20.84
CA MET A 956 5.18 16.89 21.72
C MET A 956 4.88 18.34 21.32
N MET A 957 4.15 19.07 22.18
CA MET A 957 4.23 20.52 22.23
C MET A 957 5.41 20.93 23.13
N PRO A 958 6.29 21.87 22.72
CA PRO A 958 7.30 22.42 23.60
C PRO A 958 6.68 23.39 24.61
N GLY A 959 6.86 23.09 25.90
CA GLY A 959 7.16 24.09 26.93
C GLY A 959 6.03 25.02 27.37
N GLY A 960 5.44 24.68 28.53
CA GLY A 960 4.48 25.52 29.22
C GLY A 960 5.04 26.82 29.81
N GLY A 961 4.10 27.73 30.09
CA GLY A 961 4.28 28.87 30.97
C GLY A 961 3.02 29.03 31.82
N GLU A 962 3.13 28.68 33.11
CA GLU A 962 2.13 28.94 34.14
C GLU A 962 1.74 30.43 34.20
N MET A 963 0.46 30.74 34.43
CA MET A 963 0.08 31.79 35.39
C MET A 963 -1.28 31.49 36.06
N MET A 964 -1.16 30.96 37.27
CA MET A 964 -1.82 31.39 38.52
C MET A 964 -3.35 31.33 38.68
N MET A 965 -3.71 30.52 39.68
CA MET A 965 -5.00 30.35 40.35
C MET A 965 -5.58 31.62 41.00
N GLU A 966 -6.92 31.63 41.14
CA GLU A 966 -7.69 31.64 42.40
C GLU A 966 -9.18 31.45 42.02
N SER A 967 -10.05 30.65 42.65
CA SER A 967 -10.04 29.89 43.89
C SER A 967 -11.26 28.94 43.91
N GLY A 968 -11.10 27.71 44.42
CA GLY A 968 -12.17 27.03 45.17
C GLY A 968 -12.67 25.67 44.67
N LEU A 969 -12.31 24.64 45.44
CA LEU A 969 -13.04 23.39 45.73
C LEU A 969 -12.80 22.15 44.83
N GLN A 970 -11.94 21.29 45.39
CA GLN A 970 -12.01 19.82 45.51
C GLN A 970 -12.27 18.96 44.28
N ALA A 971 -11.26 18.14 43.99
CA ALA A 971 -11.28 17.02 43.06
C ALA A 971 -12.26 15.91 43.49
N GLU A 972 -13.07 15.47 42.54
CA GLU A 972 -13.56 14.08 42.42
C GLU A 972 -13.42 13.64 40.94
N SER A 973 -12.76 12.50 40.75
CA SER A 973 -12.68 11.59 39.58
C SER A 973 -12.91 12.13 38.16
N MET A 974 -11.86 12.14 37.33
CA MET A 974 -12.01 12.05 35.87
C MET A 974 -12.42 10.62 35.49
N GLU A 975 -13.67 10.49 35.06
CA GLU A 975 -14.19 9.31 34.36
C GLU A 975 -13.54 9.17 32.98
N SER A 976 -13.67 7.97 32.43
CA SER A 976 -13.26 7.53 31.10
C SER A 976 -13.48 8.56 30.00
N VAL A 977 -12.47 8.76 29.15
CA VAL A 977 -12.64 9.44 27.86
C VAL A 977 -13.53 8.56 26.98
N GLU A 978 -14.76 8.99 26.77
CA GLU A 978 -15.72 8.34 25.88
C GLU A 978 -15.22 8.38 24.42
N ALA A 979 -15.53 7.33 23.66
CA ALA A 979 -15.35 7.32 22.21
C ALA A 979 -16.06 8.53 21.59
N PHE A 980 -15.51 9.08 20.50
CA PHE A 980 -16.16 10.16 19.73
C PHE A 980 -17.55 9.71 19.30
N ASP A 981 -18.58 10.28 19.93
CA ASP A 981 -19.97 10.02 19.62
C ASP A 981 -20.34 10.78 18.35
N ALA A 982 -20.01 10.22 17.18
CA ALA A 982 -20.33 10.87 15.91
C ALA A 982 -21.86 11.05 15.75
N GLN A 983 -22.65 10.16 16.35
CA GLN A 983 -24.10 10.31 16.40
C GLN A 983 -24.50 11.52 17.26
N GLY A 984 -23.88 11.71 18.42
CA GLY A 984 -24.06 12.90 19.27
C GLY A 984 -23.58 14.20 18.61
N ALA A 985 -22.50 14.15 17.82
CA ALA A 985 -22.02 15.29 17.04
C ALA A 985 -22.99 15.67 15.91
N ILE A 986 -23.53 14.67 15.19
CA ILE A 986 -24.56 14.87 14.17
C ILE A 986 -25.83 15.46 14.80
N GLU A 987 -26.30 14.90 15.91
CA GLU A 987 -27.48 15.40 16.63
C GLU A 987 -27.28 16.85 17.12
N TRP A 988 -26.06 17.20 17.55
CA TRP A 988 -25.70 18.57 17.93
C TRP A 988 -25.68 19.52 16.72
N LEU A 989 -25.13 19.12 15.58
CA LEU A 989 -25.10 19.91 14.34
C LEU A 989 -26.51 20.15 13.78
N GLU A 990 -27.33 19.10 13.73
CA GLU A 990 -28.74 19.18 13.32
C GLU A 990 -29.53 20.10 14.26
N GLN A 991 -29.25 20.05 15.57
CA GLN A 991 -29.88 20.93 16.55
C GLN A 991 -29.46 22.39 16.39
N ILE A 992 -28.16 22.68 16.24
CA ILE A 992 -27.66 24.04 16.04
C ILE A 992 -28.19 24.63 14.74
N TRP A 993 -28.25 23.84 13.67
CA TRP A 993 -28.84 24.27 12.40
C TRP A 993 -30.28 24.73 12.55
N LEU A 994 -31.06 24.15 13.47
CA LEU A 994 -32.44 24.56 13.76
C LEU A 994 -32.52 25.78 14.69
N GLU A 995 -31.54 26.00 15.55
CA GLU A 995 -31.58 27.05 16.58
C GLU A 995 -30.86 28.34 16.16
N ASP A 996 -29.80 28.25 15.35
CA ASP A 996 -28.95 29.37 14.98
C ASP A 996 -29.36 29.98 13.63
N ALA A 997 -29.95 31.18 13.68
CA ALA A 997 -30.38 31.92 12.49
C ALA A 997 -29.23 32.53 11.68
N GLU A 998 -28.05 32.65 12.28
CA GLU A 998 -26.87 33.26 11.67
C GLU A 998 -26.01 32.19 10.96
N LEU A 999 -25.94 30.96 11.49
CA LEU A 999 -25.37 29.80 10.78
C LEU A 999 -26.12 29.51 9.47
N ARG A 1000 -27.45 29.60 9.49
CA ARG A 1000 -28.30 29.48 8.29
C ARG A 1000 -28.14 30.63 7.29
N ALA A 1001 -27.42 31.68 7.65
CA ALA A 1001 -27.07 32.77 6.75
C ALA A 1001 -25.66 32.61 6.14
N SER A 1002 -24.80 31.76 6.72
CA SER A 1002 -23.42 31.53 6.29
C SER A 1002 -23.20 30.27 5.46
N MET A 1003 -24.06 29.25 5.59
CA MET A 1003 -24.04 28.02 4.78
C MET A 1003 -25.46 27.56 4.41
N THR A 1004 -25.59 26.69 3.41
CA THR A 1004 -26.85 26.09 2.94
C THR A 1004 -27.16 24.76 3.63
N GLU A 1005 -28.42 24.34 3.60
CA GLU A 1005 -28.87 23.06 4.17
C GLU A 1005 -28.21 21.86 3.43
N GLU A 1006 -27.99 22.00 2.12
CA GLU A 1006 -27.36 20.97 1.28
C GLU A 1006 -25.87 20.77 1.62
N GLU A 1007 -25.13 21.86 1.90
CA GLU A 1007 -23.73 21.81 2.36
C GLU A 1007 -23.60 21.18 3.76
N LEU A 1008 -24.56 21.44 4.65
CA LEU A 1008 -24.59 20.82 5.98
C LEU A 1008 -24.94 19.33 5.90
N ASP A 1009 -25.91 18.96 5.06
CA ASP A 1009 -26.32 17.56 4.88
C ASP A 1009 -25.19 16.71 4.28
N GLU A 1010 -24.43 17.28 3.32
CA GLU A 1010 -23.24 16.64 2.74
C GLU A 1010 -22.15 16.45 3.81
N PHE A 1011 -21.89 17.46 4.65
CA PHE A 1011 -20.97 17.37 5.79
C PHE A 1011 -21.40 16.28 6.81
N ILE A 1012 -22.68 16.21 7.14
CA ILE A 1012 -23.23 15.20 8.05
C ILE A 1012 -23.12 13.79 7.47
N GLU A 1013 -23.38 13.61 6.17
CA GLU A 1013 -23.28 12.32 5.51
C GLU A 1013 -21.82 11.83 5.43
N GLU A 1014 -20.86 12.74 5.26
CA GLU A 1014 -19.44 12.41 5.31
C GLU A 1014 -18.96 12.07 6.74
N ILE A 1015 -19.47 12.73 7.78
CA ILE A 1015 -19.24 12.31 9.19
C ILE A 1015 -19.76 10.88 9.40
N ARG A 1016 -20.93 10.53 8.85
CA ARG A 1016 -21.49 9.16 8.91
C ARG A 1016 -20.61 8.15 8.18
N ASN A 1017 -20.01 8.53 7.05
CA ASN A 1017 -19.16 7.66 6.23
C ASN A 1017 -17.73 7.50 6.77
N SER A 1018 -17.30 8.39 7.68
CA SER A 1018 -15.94 8.41 8.27
C SER A 1018 -15.76 7.52 9.52
N GLN A 1019 -16.80 6.77 9.93
CA GLN A 1019 -16.80 5.87 11.09
C GLN A 1019 -16.08 4.54 10.88
#